data_AF-G8SC85-F1
#
_entry.id   AF-G8SC85-F1
#
_cell.length_a   1.000
_cell.length_b   1.000
_cell.length_c   1.000
_cell.angle_alpha   90.00
_cell.angle_beta   90.00
_cell.angle_gamma   90.00
#
_symmetry.space_group_name_H-M   'P 1'
#
loop_
_entity.id
_entity.type
_entity.pdbx_description
1 polymer ?
#
loop_
_entity_poly.entity_id
_entity_poly.type
_entity_poly.pdbx_seq_one_letter_code
_entity_poly.pdbx_strand_id
1 'polypeptide(L)'
;MFLLLSTSDTDLLSARASGSAWRLGNPARTGVADLPALLDGVELVVVRILGGRRAWEEGLDELLGGDLPVVVLGGEMAPDADLMKLSSVPAGIAADAHTYLAQGGADNLRSLHDFLSDTVLLTGNGFAPAVESPQWGILPRAAEGSGSDGPTIAVLYYRAHHMAGNTAFVDALCRAIEAKGARPLPIFTASLRTAPDDLLAELRKADALVVTVLAAGGTRPATASAGGDDEAWDVGVLAELDVPILQGLCLTSSRATWEASDDGLSPLDAATQVAIPEFDGRIITVPFSFKEIDQDGLSVYVADPERASRVAGIAVSHARLRHIPPAERKVALMLSAYPTKHSRIGNAVGLDTPASTVALLAALKDNGYKIGDFSAYDGDGLIHTLIAAGGQDPDWLTEEQLAGNPVRISGARYQAWFDTLPEDFRASVTRHWGPPPGELYTDNGDIVLAALRDENIVVMVQPPRGFGANPVAIYHDPDLPPSHHYLAAYRWLADEFGAHAVVHVGKHGNLEWLPGKNVGMSASDGTDAALGDLPLIYPFLVNDPGEGTQAKRRAHATLVDHLIPPMARAESYGDIARLEQLLDEHANIAALDPAKLPAIRAQIWTLIQAAKMDHDLGQAHRPDDEEFDDFIMHIDGWLCEVKDVQIRDGLHVLGAAPQGEARINLVLAMLRARQMWAGQVAALPGLREALGLAEDAPIARVDEIEAEARRLVTAMEDGGWPADVSAISDVPQVRDVLRFAATEVVPRLSRTTDELTNVLHALNGGYVPAGPSGSPLRGLINVLPTGRNFYSVDPKAIPSALAWETGQAMADSLLARYRADYGDWPKSVGLSAWGTSAMRTAGDDIAEVFALIGVRPIWDPASRRVTGLEPIAREELGRPRIDVTVRISGFFRDAFPHVVAMLDDAFRMIAELDEPDNHVREHALRDRAEHGDWRRATMRIFGSRPGAYGAGILPLLDSRNWRDDADLAEVYAVWGGFAYGRDLDGVPARGDMENAYRRIDVAAKNIDTREHDIADSDDYFQYHGGMIATVRALTGRAPAAYIGDSTNPDAARTRSLTEETARIFRARVVNPRWIAAMRRHGYKGAFELAATVDYLFGYDATAGVVTDWMYEQLATTYALDAENQEFMRQSNPWALHGITERLLEAAERKLWDSPSPDTLTALQQLYLETEGDLEDGPA
;
A
#
# COMPACT_ATOMS: atom_id res chain seq x y z
N MET A 1 -22.53 19.62 -48.81
CA MET A 1 -22.06 19.26 -47.44
C MET A 1 -22.66 17.92 -47.06
N PHE A 2 -21.88 17.00 -46.47
CA PHE A 2 -22.36 15.66 -46.07
C PHE A 2 -22.46 15.55 -44.55
N LEU A 3 -23.40 14.75 -44.06
CA LEU A 3 -23.55 14.45 -42.63
C LEU A 3 -22.97 13.08 -42.33
N LEU A 4 -22.04 12.99 -41.38
CA LEU A 4 -21.56 11.74 -40.81
C LEU A 4 -22.09 11.59 -39.39
N LEU A 5 -22.90 10.55 -39.20
CA LEU A 5 -23.45 10.13 -37.92
C LEU A 5 -22.76 8.83 -37.51
N SER A 6 -21.78 8.90 -36.61
CA SER A 6 -21.04 7.71 -36.16
C SER A 6 -21.01 7.60 -34.65
N THR A 7 -21.24 6.39 -34.12
CA THR A 7 -21.04 6.13 -32.68
C THR A 7 -19.55 6.13 -32.29
N SER A 8 -18.66 6.06 -33.29
CA SER A 8 -17.22 6.16 -33.14
C SER A 8 -16.79 7.63 -33.24
N ASP A 9 -16.44 8.24 -32.10
CA ASP A 9 -15.84 9.59 -32.09
C ASP A 9 -14.52 9.62 -32.91
N THR A 10 -13.84 8.48 -33.07
CA THR A 10 -12.67 8.33 -33.96
C THR A 10 -13.03 8.63 -35.41
N ASP A 11 -14.19 8.18 -35.90
CA ASP A 11 -14.63 8.43 -37.27
C ASP A 11 -14.94 9.92 -37.46
N LEU A 12 -15.63 10.52 -36.49
CA LEU A 12 -16.00 11.93 -36.52
C LEU A 12 -14.76 12.83 -36.53
N LEU A 13 -13.79 12.54 -35.68
CA LEU A 13 -12.52 13.24 -35.64
C LEU A 13 -11.71 13.02 -36.93
N SER A 14 -11.72 11.81 -37.50
CA SER A 14 -11.07 11.52 -38.79
C SER A 14 -11.69 12.33 -39.92
N ALA A 15 -13.03 12.44 -39.95
CA ALA A 15 -13.75 13.23 -40.93
C ALA A 15 -13.47 14.72 -40.79
N ARG A 16 -13.35 15.24 -39.56
CA ARG A 16 -12.89 16.61 -39.31
C ARG A 16 -11.46 16.83 -39.81
N ALA A 17 -10.55 15.93 -39.46
CA ALA A 17 -9.14 15.99 -39.86
C ALA A 17 -8.96 15.85 -41.38
N SER A 18 -9.93 15.26 -42.10
CA SER A 18 -9.93 15.21 -43.56
C SER A 18 -10.04 16.60 -44.19
N GLY A 19 -10.60 17.59 -43.50
CA GLY A 19 -10.85 18.93 -44.06
C GLY A 19 -11.88 18.95 -45.21
N SER A 20 -12.57 17.82 -45.46
CA SER A 20 -13.71 17.75 -46.38
C SER A 20 -14.96 18.34 -45.71
N ALA A 21 -15.98 18.68 -46.49
CA ALA A 21 -17.18 19.37 -46.01
C ALA A 21 -18.16 18.43 -45.29
N TRP A 22 -17.73 17.93 -44.12
CA TRP A 22 -18.53 17.11 -43.22
C TRP A 22 -19.23 17.94 -42.14
N ARG A 23 -20.47 17.57 -41.84
CA ARG A 23 -21.16 17.84 -40.58
C ARG A 23 -21.16 16.55 -39.77
N LEU A 24 -21.01 16.65 -38.46
CA LEU A 24 -20.71 15.52 -37.60
C LEU A 24 -21.77 15.41 -36.50
N GLY A 25 -22.10 14.18 -36.10
CA GLY A 25 -22.93 13.91 -34.94
C GLY A 25 -22.69 12.50 -34.42
N ASN A 26 -22.85 12.30 -33.11
CA ASN A 26 -22.75 10.97 -32.50
C ASN A 26 -24.15 10.48 -32.14
N PRO A 27 -24.67 9.42 -32.78
CA PRO A 27 -26.01 8.86 -32.50
C PRO A 27 -26.28 8.53 -31.03
N ALA A 28 -25.24 8.21 -30.23
CA ALA A 28 -25.40 7.98 -28.80
C ALA A 28 -25.80 9.24 -28.01
N ARG A 29 -25.64 10.43 -28.61
CA ARG A 29 -25.91 11.76 -28.05
C ARG A 29 -26.83 12.60 -28.94
N THR A 30 -27.41 12.00 -29.99
CA THR A 30 -28.26 12.69 -30.97
C THR A 30 -29.61 12.00 -31.03
N GLY A 31 -30.64 12.70 -30.57
CA GLY A 31 -32.03 12.25 -30.68
C GLY A 31 -32.67 12.68 -32.00
N VAL A 32 -33.87 12.16 -32.27
CA VAL A 32 -34.65 12.53 -33.48
C VAL A 32 -34.90 14.03 -33.56
N ALA A 33 -35.11 14.70 -32.41
CA ALA A 33 -35.33 16.14 -32.33
C ALA A 33 -34.13 16.99 -32.80
N ASP A 34 -32.92 16.43 -32.81
CA ASP A 34 -31.70 17.14 -33.21
C ASP A 34 -31.46 17.05 -34.74
N LEU A 35 -32.09 16.08 -35.41
CA LEU A 35 -31.90 15.79 -36.83
C LEU A 35 -32.27 16.96 -37.76
N PRO A 36 -33.35 17.74 -37.56
CA PRO A 36 -33.67 18.85 -38.45
C PRO A 36 -32.54 19.87 -38.56
N ALA A 37 -31.88 20.19 -37.44
CA ALA A 37 -30.73 21.10 -37.44
C ALA A 37 -29.50 20.47 -38.12
N LEU A 38 -29.27 19.17 -37.89
CA LEU A 38 -28.17 18.45 -38.52
C LEU A 38 -28.36 18.23 -40.03
N LEU A 39 -29.59 18.16 -40.53
CA LEU A 39 -29.87 17.92 -41.95
C LEU A 39 -29.93 19.20 -42.79
N ASP A 40 -29.99 20.39 -42.17
CA ASP A 40 -30.12 21.65 -42.91
C ASP A 40 -28.92 21.91 -43.85
N GLY A 41 -29.16 21.96 -45.16
CA GLY A 41 -28.12 22.13 -46.18
C GLY A 41 -27.22 20.91 -46.41
N VAL A 42 -27.61 19.73 -45.93
CA VAL A 42 -26.92 18.46 -46.19
C VAL A 42 -27.44 17.82 -47.47
N GLU A 43 -26.53 17.24 -48.26
CA GLU A 43 -26.84 16.61 -49.56
C GLU A 43 -26.79 15.08 -49.51
N LEU A 44 -26.14 14.51 -48.49
CA LEU A 44 -26.00 13.06 -48.29
C LEU A 44 -25.71 12.77 -46.82
N VAL A 45 -26.25 11.66 -46.30
CA VAL A 45 -26.04 11.20 -44.92
C VAL A 45 -25.31 9.86 -44.90
N VAL A 46 -24.33 9.72 -44.04
CA VAL A 46 -23.65 8.47 -43.72
C VAL A 46 -23.88 8.15 -42.25
N VAL A 47 -24.42 6.98 -41.95
CA VAL A 47 -24.68 6.49 -40.60
C VAL A 47 -23.82 5.25 -40.35
N ARG A 48 -23.04 5.24 -39.27
CA ARG A 48 -22.22 4.10 -38.85
C ARG A 48 -22.40 3.82 -37.37
N ILE A 49 -22.96 2.65 -37.04
CA ILE A 49 -23.34 2.32 -35.65
C ILE A 49 -22.97 0.89 -35.27
N LEU A 50 -22.67 0.67 -33.99
CA LEU A 50 -22.59 -0.67 -33.39
C LEU A 50 -23.96 -1.10 -32.84
N GLY A 51 -24.20 -2.42 -32.76
CA GLY A 51 -25.43 -2.98 -32.15
C GLY A 51 -26.61 -3.13 -33.12
N GLY A 52 -26.38 -2.97 -34.42
CA GLY A 52 -27.40 -3.14 -35.46
C GLY A 52 -28.48 -2.05 -35.43
N ARG A 53 -29.54 -2.23 -36.22
CA ARG A 53 -30.62 -1.25 -36.38
C ARG A 53 -31.27 -0.82 -35.05
N ARG A 54 -31.42 -1.75 -34.11
CA ARG A 54 -32.07 -1.49 -32.81
C ARG A 54 -31.32 -0.48 -31.94
N ALA A 55 -30.03 -0.28 -32.16
CA ALA A 55 -29.23 0.65 -31.37
C ALA A 55 -29.67 2.11 -31.58
N TRP A 56 -30.26 2.44 -32.74
CA TRP A 56 -30.71 3.80 -33.06
C TRP A 56 -31.87 3.79 -34.06
N GLU A 57 -32.89 2.98 -33.76
CA GLU A 57 -33.97 2.67 -34.71
C GLU A 57 -34.79 3.90 -35.11
N GLU A 58 -35.22 4.72 -34.16
CA GLU A 58 -36.02 5.92 -34.43
C GLU A 58 -35.27 6.94 -35.29
N GLY A 59 -33.96 7.11 -35.05
CA GLY A 59 -33.13 8.02 -35.84
C GLY A 59 -32.91 7.52 -37.27
N LEU A 60 -32.71 6.20 -37.45
CA LEU A 60 -32.64 5.59 -38.78
C LEU A 60 -33.97 5.72 -39.53
N ASP A 61 -35.11 5.53 -38.87
CA ASP A 61 -36.42 5.63 -39.52
C ASP A 61 -36.74 7.05 -40.00
N GLU A 62 -36.40 8.06 -39.21
CA GLU A 62 -36.53 9.47 -39.63
C GLU A 62 -35.66 9.78 -40.86
N LEU A 63 -34.39 9.33 -40.85
CA LEU A 63 -33.47 9.55 -41.97
C LEU A 63 -33.90 8.84 -43.25
N LEU A 64 -34.31 7.58 -43.14
CA LEU A 64 -34.72 6.74 -44.28
C LEU A 64 -36.10 7.12 -44.83
N GLY A 65 -36.93 7.82 -44.04
CA GLY A 65 -38.19 8.40 -44.47
C GLY A 65 -38.05 9.70 -45.28
N GLY A 66 -36.87 10.31 -45.30
CA GLY A 66 -36.58 11.56 -46.01
C GLY A 66 -36.16 11.38 -47.47
N ASP A 67 -35.92 12.52 -48.15
CA ASP A 67 -35.56 12.56 -49.59
C ASP A 67 -34.05 12.49 -49.87
N LEU A 68 -33.20 12.51 -48.83
CA LEU A 68 -31.74 12.50 -48.97
C LEU A 68 -31.19 11.08 -49.19
N PRO A 69 -30.10 10.91 -49.96
CA PRO A 69 -29.35 9.65 -49.98
C PRO A 69 -28.76 9.36 -48.59
N VAL A 70 -28.95 8.12 -48.11
CA VAL A 70 -28.50 7.64 -46.80
C VAL A 70 -27.70 6.36 -46.99
N VAL A 71 -26.47 6.35 -46.48
CA VAL A 71 -25.60 5.17 -46.40
C VAL A 71 -25.62 4.68 -44.95
N VAL A 72 -26.01 3.43 -44.70
CA VAL A 72 -26.14 2.86 -43.35
C VAL A 72 -25.19 1.68 -43.20
N LEU A 73 -24.26 1.74 -42.25
CA LEU A 73 -23.12 0.84 -42.13
C LEU A 73 -22.95 0.32 -40.69
N GLY A 74 -22.35 -0.87 -40.56
CA GLY A 74 -21.93 -1.43 -39.28
C GLY A 74 -20.64 -0.81 -38.74
N GLY A 75 -20.51 -0.78 -37.41
CA GLY A 75 -19.32 -0.29 -36.71
C GLY A 75 -18.17 -1.31 -36.64
N GLU A 76 -18.43 -2.58 -36.93
CA GLU A 76 -17.44 -3.65 -36.94
C GLU A 76 -16.51 -3.59 -38.17
N MET A 77 -15.38 -4.29 -38.12
CA MET A 77 -14.51 -4.47 -39.30
C MET A 77 -15.21 -5.26 -40.39
N ALA A 78 -15.94 -6.31 -40.00
CA ALA A 78 -16.78 -7.09 -40.91
C ALA A 78 -18.04 -6.27 -41.29
N PRO A 79 -18.47 -6.32 -42.57
CA PRO A 79 -19.66 -5.63 -43.01
C PRO A 79 -20.93 -6.23 -42.39
N ASP A 80 -21.82 -5.38 -41.89
CA ASP A 80 -23.15 -5.76 -41.42
C ASP A 80 -24.14 -5.70 -42.59
N ALA A 81 -24.56 -6.87 -43.08
CA ALA A 81 -25.46 -6.99 -44.22
C ALA A 81 -26.88 -6.43 -43.93
N ASP A 82 -27.35 -6.52 -42.68
CA ASP A 82 -28.68 -6.06 -42.30
C ASP A 82 -28.73 -4.53 -42.26
N LEU A 83 -27.69 -3.88 -41.72
CA LEU A 83 -27.54 -2.43 -41.76
C LEU A 83 -27.30 -1.92 -43.19
N MET A 84 -26.40 -2.55 -43.96
CA MET A 84 -26.09 -2.13 -45.33
C MET A 84 -27.32 -2.16 -46.23
N LYS A 85 -28.21 -3.15 -46.05
CA LYS A 85 -29.45 -3.28 -46.82
C LYS A 85 -30.42 -2.10 -46.61
N LEU A 86 -30.29 -1.37 -45.50
CA LEU A 86 -31.10 -0.17 -45.24
C LEU A 86 -30.64 1.04 -46.05
N SER A 87 -29.42 1.03 -46.61
CA SER A 87 -28.90 2.13 -47.41
C SER A 87 -29.79 2.42 -48.62
N SER A 88 -30.06 3.70 -48.91
CA SER A 88 -30.80 4.12 -50.11
C SER A 88 -29.92 4.22 -51.37
N VAL A 89 -28.62 3.92 -51.24
CA VAL A 89 -27.65 3.81 -52.35
C VAL A 89 -27.42 2.35 -52.78
N PRO A 90 -26.92 2.08 -53.99
CA PRO A 90 -26.51 0.73 -54.41
C PRO A 90 -25.56 0.04 -53.42
N ALA A 91 -25.76 -1.27 -53.23
CA ALA A 91 -25.01 -2.07 -52.24
C ALA A 91 -23.48 -2.02 -52.42
N GLY A 92 -22.98 -1.90 -53.66
CA GLY A 92 -21.54 -1.73 -53.92
C GLY A 92 -20.99 -0.43 -53.31
N ILE A 93 -21.75 0.66 -53.37
CA ILE A 93 -21.37 1.95 -52.77
C ILE A 93 -21.30 1.82 -51.25
N ALA A 94 -22.29 1.16 -50.64
CA ALA A 94 -22.28 0.91 -49.19
C ALA A 94 -21.09 0.04 -48.76
N ALA A 95 -20.74 -1.00 -49.53
CA ALA A 95 -19.60 -1.86 -49.24
C ALA A 95 -18.25 -1.12 -49.35
N ASP A 96 -18.06 -0.29 -50.38
CA ASP A 96 -16.86 0.54 -50.52
C ASP A 96 -16.80 1.60 -49.41
N ALA A 97 -17.92 2.26 -49.10
CA ALA A 97 -18.01 3.23 -48.01
C ALA A 97 -17.66 2.61 -46.64
N HIS A 98 -18.12 1.38 -46.38
CA HIS A 98 -17.72 0.60 -45.21
C HIS A 98 -16.23 0.35 -45.18
N THR A 99 -15.63 0.01 -46.32
CA THR A 99 -14.18 -0.26 -46.39
C THR A 99 -13.38 0.99 -46.00
N TYR A 100 -13.74 2.19 -46.47
CA TYR A 100 -13.08 3.43 -46.03
C TYR A 100 -13.22 3.66 -44.53
N LEU A 101 -14.42 3.49 -43.95
CA LEU A 101 -14.67 3.71 -42.53
C LEU A 101 -14.05 2.63 -41.63
N ALA A 102 -13.99 1.38 -42.10
CA ALA A 102 -13.34 0.28 -41.39
C ALA A 102 -11.82 0.48 -41.33
N GLN A 103 -11.20 0.98 -42.41
CA GLN A 103 -9.78 1.34 -42.39
C GLN A 103 -9.52 2.62 -41.59
N GLY A 104 -10.46 3.58 -41.62
CA GLY A 104 -10.41 4.84 -40.88
C GLY A 104 -9.26 5.75 -41.32
N GLY A 105 -9.11 6.89 -40.63
CA GLY A 105 -8.05 7.86 -40.92
C GLY A 105 -8.48 8.98 -41.87
N ALA A 106 -7.90 10.17 -41.67
CA ALA A 106 -8.28 11.38 -42.39
C ALA A 106 -8.26 11.25 -43.92
N ASP A 107 -7.27 10.54 -44.49
CA ASP A 107 -7.17 10.36 -45.94
C ASP A 107 -8.24 9.44 -46.51
N ASN A 108 -8.60 8.38 -45.78
CA ASN A 108 -9.72 7.51 -46.14
C ASN A 108 -11.04 8.26 -46.01
N LEU A 109 -11.22 9.10 -44.98
CA LEU A 109 -12.44 9.91 -44.84
C LEU A 109 -12.55 11.04 -45.87
N ARG A 110 -11.42 11.60 -46.33
CA ARG A 110 -11.36 12.51 -47.48
C ARG A 110 -11.79 11.77 -48.75
N SER A 111 -11.17 10.62 -49.01
CA SER A 111 -11.46 9.80 -50.18
C SER A 111 -12.89 9.27 -50.18
N LEU A 112 -13.45 8.94 -49.00
CA LEU A 112 -14.86 8.57 -48.82
C LEU A 112 -15.79 9.72 -49.22
N HIS A 113 -15.50 10.93 -48.75
CA HIS A 113 -16.29 12.10 -49.11
C HIS A 113 -16.32 12.28 -50.63
N ASP A 114 -15.15 12.24 -51.26
CA ASP A 114 -15.02 12.45 -52.70
C ASP A 114 -15.62 11.29 -53.50
N PHE A 115 -15.48 10.05 -53.01
CA PHE A 115 -16.12 8.86 -53.55
C PHE A 115 -17.65 8.97 -53.55
N LEU A 116 -18.24 9.34 -52.41
CA LEU A 116 -19.68 9.51 -52.29
C LEU A 116 -20.19 10.68 -53.13
N SER A 117 -19.42 11.78 -53.19
CA SER A 117 -19.74 12.93 -54.04
C SER A 117 -19.78 12.56 -55.52
N ASP A 118 -18.77 11.86 -56.00
CA ASP A 118 -18.67 11.49 -57.41
C ASP A 118 -19.65 10.38 -57.79
N THR A 119 -19.83 9.41 -56.91
CA THR A 119 -20.60 8.19 -57.24
C THR A 119 -22.10 8.38 -57.01
N VAL A 120 -22.49 9.18 -56.01
CA VAL A 120 -23.91 9.42 -55.68
C VAL A 120 -24.41 10.73 -56.28
N LEU A 121 -23.61 11.80 -56.26
CA LEU A 121 -24.02 13.14 -56.72
C LEU A 121 -23.42 13.56 -58.08
N LEU A 122 -22.52 12.76 -58.67
CA LEU A 122 -21.93 12.98 -60.00
C LEU A 122 -21.14 14.30 -60.15
N THR A 123 -20.41 14.71 -59.10
CA THR A 123 -19.72 16.01 -59.01
C THR A 123 -18.35 16.06 -59.70
N GLY A 124 -17.55 14.98 -59.66
CA GLY A 124 -16.32 14.81 -60.45
C GLY A 124 -15.02 15.29 -59.78
N ASN A 125 -14.93 15.22 -58.45
CA ASN A 125 -13.77 15.59 -57.64
C ASN A 125 -12.57 14.62 -57.81
N GLY A 126 -12.84 13.36 -58.16
CA GLY A 126 -11.88 12.26 -58.19
C GLY A 126 -11.60 11.70 -56.79
N PHE A 127 -11.48 10.37 -56.68
CA PHE A 127 -11.24 9.68 -55.41
C PHE A 127 -10.17 8.57 -55.54
N ALA A 128 -9.43 8.33 -54.46
CA ALA A 128 -8.48 7.22 -54.34
C ALA A 128 -9.13 6.03 -53.62
N PRO A 129 -8.75 4.76 -53.90
CA PRO A 129 -9.28 3.61 -53.18
C PRO A 129 -8.89 3.64 -51.69
N ALA A 130 -9.66 2.93 -50.85
CA ALA A 130 -9.35 2.81 -49.43
C ALA A 130 -7.96 2.22 -49.20
N VAL A 131 -7.18 2.87 -48.32
CA VAL A 131 -5.82 2.45 -47.96
C VAL A 131 -5.88 1.72 -46.63
N GLU A 132 -5.20 0.57 -46.55
CA GLU A 132 -5.10 -0.18 -45.30
C GLU A 132 -4.25 0.59 -44.28
N SER A 133 -4.82 0.79 -43.10
CA SER A 133 -4.18 1.56 -42.04
C SER A 133 -3.28 0.64 -41.19
N PRO A 134 -1.98 0.93 -41.05
CA PRO A 134 -1.03 0.02 -40.40
C PRO A 134 -1.37 -0.23 -38.92
N GLN A 135 -0.99 -1.39 -38.40
CA GLN A 135 -1.25 -1.76 -37.00
C GLN A 135 -0.43 -0.94 -35.99
N TRP A 136 0.76 -0.52 -36.40
CA TRP A 136 1.64 0.37 -35.66
C TRP A 136 2.39 1.29 -36.62
N GLY A 137 2.98 2.37 -36.11
CA GLY A 137 3.83 3.26 -36.91
C GLY A 137 4.36 4.44 -36.11
N ILE A 138 5.23 5.23 -36.73
CA ILE A 138 5.82 6.42 -36.13
C ILE A 138 4.99 7.65 -36.53
N LEU A 139 4.69 8.54 -35.58
CA LEU A 139 4.06 9.82 -35.87
C LEU A 139 5.05 10.73 -36.64
N PRO A 140 4.76 11.11 -37.90
CA PRO A 140 5.62 12.06 -38.61
C PRO A 140 5.57 13.44 -37.95
N ARG A 141 6.74 13.94 -37.53
CA ARG A 141 6.93 15.21 -36.83
C ARG A 141 8.11 15.97 -37.43
N ALA A 142 7.98 17.28 -37.58
CA ALA A 142 9.15 18.15 -37.77
C ALA A 142 9.78 18.43 -36.39
N ALA A 143 11.01 17.96 -36.16
CA ALA A 143 11.71 18.21 -34.91
C ALA A 143 11.97 19.72 -34.73
N GLU A 144 11.62 20.29 -33.58
CA GLU A 144 11.91 21.69 -33.25
C GLU A 144 13.35 21.81 -32.69
N GLY A 145 14.38 21.51 -33.51
CA GLY A 145 15.78 21.67 -33.10
C GLY A 145 16.81 20.91 -33.96
N SER A 146 18.09 21.31 -33.88
CA SER A 146 19.20 20.46 -34.34
C SER A 146 19.23 19.20 -33.47
N GLY A 147 19.16 18.02 -34.06
CA GLY A 147 18.99 16.75 -33.35
C GLY A 147 19.79 16.66 -32.05
N SER A 148 19.11 16.37 -30.94
CA SER A 148 19.75 16.17 -29.64
C SER A 148 20.55 14.86 -29.65
N ASP A 149 21.72 14.86 -29.02
CA ASP A 149 22.51 13.66 -28.71
C ASP A 149 22.07 12.99 -27.39
N GLY A 150 20.98 13.48 -26.76
CA GLY A 150 20.41 12.93 -25.54
C GLY A 150 19.65 11.60 -25.75
N PRO A 151 19.15 10.99 -24.65
CA PRO A 151 18.50 9.69 -24.70
C PRO A 151 17.23 9.72 -25.58
N THR A 152 16.89 8.58 -26.16
CA THR A 152 15.66 8.38 -26.94
C THR A 152 14.52 7.91 -26.05
N ILE A 153 13.41 8.65 -26.00
CA ILE A 153 12.22 8.31 -25.22
C ILE A 153 11.10 7.88 -26.15
N ALA A 154 10.69 6.62 -26.13
CA ALA A 154 9.52 6.16 -26.88
C ALA A 154 8.24 6.68 -26.22
N VAL A 155 7.32 7.23 -27.02
CA VAL A 155 5.99 7.66 -26.56
C VAL A 155 4.95 6.79 -27.24
N LEU A 156 4.38 5.84 -26.48
CA LEU A 156 3.44 4.85 -26.98
C LEU A 156 2.01 5.28 -26.71
N TYR A 157 1.19 5.32 -27.77
CA TYR A 157 -0.21 5.72 -27.71
C TYR A 157 -1.10 4.86 -28.63
N TYR A 158 -2.41 4.92 -28.41
CA TYR A 158 -3.33 4.10 -29.20
C TYR A 158 -3.39 4.53 -30.67
N ARG A 159 -3.37 3.54 -31.57
CA ARG A 159 -3.69 3.67 -33.00
C ARG A 159 -4.99 4.44 -33.24
N ALA A 160 -6.00 4.25 -32.39
CA ALA A 160 -7.28 4.95 -32.50
C ALA A 160 -7.12 6.48 -32.45
N HIS A 161 -6.21 7.01 -31.63
CA HIS A 161 -5.90 8.44 -31.59
C HIS A 161 -5.18 8.90 -32.85
N HIS A 162 -4.25 8.09 -33.37
CA HIS A 162 -3.55 8.40 -34.63
C HIS A 162 -4.53 8.50 -35.80
N MET A 163 -5.42 7.51 -35.93
CA MET A 163 -6.45 7.50 -36.98
C MET A 163 -7.39 8.70 -36.86
N ALA A 164 -7.79 9.06 -35.64
CA ALA A 164 -8.62 10.23 -35.38
C ALA A 164 -7.93 11.58 -35.66
N GLY A 165 -6.61 11.61 -35.89
CA GLY A 165 -5.84 12.87 -35.87
C GLY A 165 -5.76 13.52 -34.49
N ASN A 166 -6.17 12.83 -33.43
CA ASN A 166 -6.15 13.30 -32.05
C ASN A 166 -4.77 13.06 -31.43
N THR A 167 -3.74 13.66 -32.01
CA THR A 167 -2.32 13.45 -31.64
C THR A 167 -1.69 14.66 -30.95
N ALA A 168 -2.46 15.72 -30.70
CA ALA A 168 -1.97 16.96 -30.09
C ALA A 168 -1.34 16.73 -28.71
N PHE A 169 -1.95 15.87 -27.88
CA PHE A 169 -1.40 15.54 -26.56
C PHE A 169 -0.06 14.78 -26.64
N VAL A 170 0.11 13.93 -27.67
CA VAL A 170 1.37 13.23 -27.95
C VAL A 170 2.44 14.22 -28.39
N ASP A 171 2.10 15.15 -29.27
CA ASP A 171 3.01 16.22 -29.72
C ASP A 171 3.47 17.08 -28.53
N ALA A 172 2.57 17.48 -27.64
CA ALA A 172 2.89 18.24 -26.43
C ALA A 172 3.90 17.51 -25.53
N LEU A 173 3.70 16.22 -25.28
CA LEU A 173 4.65 15.41 -24.51
C LEU A 173 6.00 15.29 -25.23
N CYS A 174 5.99 15.15 -26.54
CA CYS A 174 7.22 15.09 -27.32
C CYS A 174 8.02 16.40 -27.28
N ARG A 175 7.35 17.57 -27.38
CA ARG A 175 8.01 18.87 -27.19
C ARG A 175 8.58 19.01 -25.78
N ALA A 176 7.88 18.49 -24.77
CA ALA A 176 8.39 18.48 -23.40
C ALA A 176 9.65 17.61 -23.26
N ILE A 177 9.70 16.44 -23.93
CA ILE A 177 10.90 15.58 -24.00
C ILE A 177 12.06 16.31 -24.71
N GLU A 178 11.79 17.00 -25.82
CA GLU A 178 12.78 17.82 -26.54
C GLU A 178 13.31 18.96 -25.66
N ALA A 179 12.44 19.64 -24.92
CA ALA A 179 12.81 20.69 -23.97
C ALA A 179 13.67 20.18 -22.79
N LYS A 180 13.52 18.91 -22.41
CA LYS A 180 14.39 18.23 -21.44
C LYS A 180 15.69 17.70 -22.06
N GLY A 181 15.92 17.97 -23.35
CA GLY A 181 17.16 17.63 -24.06
C GLY A 181 17.21 16.20 -24.58
N ALA A 182 16.08 15.51 -24.73
CA ALA A 182 16.01 14.14 -25.22
C ALA A 182 15.33 14.03 -26.59
N ARG A 183 15.40 12.86 -27.22
CA ARG A 183 14.82 12.56 -28.54
C ARG A 183 13.52 11.79 -28.39
N PRO A 184 12.34 12.33 -28.76
CA PRO A 184 11.11 11.56 -28.65
C PRO A 184 10.96 10.62 -29.84
N LEU A 185 10.45 9.40 -29.61
CA LEU A 185 10.09 8.41 -30.61
C LEU A 185 8.59 8.08 -30.47
N PRO A 186 7.69 8.90 -31.04
CA PRO A 186 6.25 8.71 -30.90
C PRO A 186 5.76 7.54 -31.78
N ILE A 187 5.27 6.48 -31.15
CA ILE A 187 4.79 5.28 -31.83
C ILE A 187 3.33 5.04 -31.47
N PHE A 188 2.47 4.88 -32.49
CA PHE A 188 1.13 4.36 -32.26
C PHE A 188 1.10 2.85 -32.39
N THR A 189 0.25 2.20 -31.60
CA THR A 189 -0.04 0.76 -31.72
C THR A 189 -1.45 0.45 -31.25
N ALA A 190 -2.03 -0.66 -31.71
CA ALA A 190 -3.32 -1.14 -31.19
C ALA A 190 -3.19 -1.75 -29.79
N SER A 191 -2.10 -2.47 -29.51
CA SER A 191 -1.84 -3.12 -28.23
C SER A 191 -0.35 -3.43 -28.07
N LEU A 192 0.15 -3.41 -26.83
CA LEU A 192 1.48 -3.92 -26.48
C LEU A 192 1.48 -5.42 -26.13
N ARG A 193 0.30 -6.00 -25.86
CA ARG A 193 0.17 -7.43 -25.55
C ARG A 193 0.50 -8.32 -26.75
N THR A 194 0.18 -7.84 -27.94
CA THR A 194 0.43 -8.54 -29.21
C THR A 194 1.36 -7.68 -30.08
N ALA A 195 2.40 -7.10 -29.47
CA ALA A 195 3.37 -6.29 -30.18
C ALA A 195 4.13 -7.15 -31.21
N PRO A 196 4.12 -6.79 -32.51
CA PRO A 196 4.85 -7.55 -33.53
C PRO A 196 6.38 -7.33 -33.42
N ASP A 197 7.17 -8.26 -33.95
CA ASP A 197 8.64 -8.26 -33.85
C ASP A 197 9.30 -6.98 -34.39
N ASP A 198 8.72 -6.38 -35.43
CA ASP A 198 9.19 -5.15 -36.05
C ASP A 198 8.95 -3.92 -35.17
N LEU A 199 7.80 -3.84 -34.47
CA LEU A 199 7.55 -2.84 -33.43
C LEU A 199 8.58 -2.97 -32.30
N LEU A 200 8.85 -4.18 -31.84
CA LEU A 200 9.82 -4.44 -30.77
C LEU A 200 11.24 -4.06 -31.19
N ALA A 201 11.63 -4.38 -32.43
CA ALA A 201 12.91 -3.94 -32.98
C ALA A 201 13.06 -2.41 -32.97
N GLU A 202 11.96 -1.69 -33.16
CA GLU A 202 11.97 -0.23 -33.10
C GLU A 202 11.99 0.31 -31.67
N LEU A 203 11.30 -0.34 -30.73
CA LEU A 203 11.34 -0.02 -29.31
C LEU A 203 12.72 -0.25 -28.68
N ARG A 204 13.50 -1.22 -29.17
CA ARG A 204 14.89 -1.44 -28.72
C ARG A 204 15.83 -0.26 -28.97
N LYS A 205 15.41 0.75 -29.76
CA LYS A 205 16.16 1.99 -29.99
C LYS A 205 15.92 3.04 -28.89
N ALA A 206 14.94 2.83 -28.02
CA ALA A 206 14.62 3.73 -26.92
C ALA A 206 15.39 3.36 -25.65
N ASP A 207 15.68 4.37 -24.84
CA ASP A 207 16.32 4.26 -23.53
C ASP A 207 15.30 4.25 -22.38
N ALA A 208 14.08 4.72 -22.63
CA ALA A 208 12.91 4.56 -21.77
C ALA A 208 11.61 4.70 -22.59
N LEU A 209 10.52 4.17 -22.06
CA LEU A 209 9.19 4.17 -22.69
C LEU A 209 8.22 4.96 -21.81
N VAL A 210 7.55 5.96 -22.37
CA VAL A 210 6.33 6.54 -21.81
C VAL A 210 5.13 5.91 -22.52
N VAL A 211 4.28 5.21 -21.76
CA VAL A 211 3.14 4.47 -22.30
C VAL A 211 1.83 5.06 -21.81
N THR A 212 0.86 5.20 -22.72
CA THR A 212 -0.51 5.68 -22.43
C THR A 212 -1.58 4.61 -22.71
N VAL A 213 -1.15 3.38 -23.00
CA VAL A 213 -2.00 2.23 -23.30
C VAL A 213 -2.17 1.32 -22.08
N LEU A 214 -3.14 0.41 -22.15
CA LEU A 214 -3.41 -0.59 -21.11
C LEU A 214 -2.21 -1.52 -20.88
N ALA A 215 -2.28 -2.26 -19.77
CA ALA A 215 -1.28 -3.28 -19.43
C ALA A 215 -1.19 -4.39 -20.47
N ALA A 216 0.02 -4.92 -20.66
CA ALA A 216 0.37 -5.89 -21.67
C ALA A 216 0.28 -7.32 -21.15
N GLY A 217 0.62 -7.58 -19.88
CA GLY A 217 0.87 -8.95 -19.40
C GLY A 217 -0.33 -9.88 -19.35
N GLY A 218 -1.57 -9.35 -19.26
CA GLY A 218 -2.75 -10.21 -19.26
C GLY A 218 -4.09 -9.46 -19.28
N THR A 219 -5.19 -10.23 -19.25
CA THR A 219 -6.58 -9.71 -19.19
C THR A 219 -7.28 -10.02 -17.87
N ARG A 220 -6.72 -10.89 -17.04
CA ARG A 220 -7.31 -11.36 -15.77
C ARG A 220 -6.34 -11.12 -14.60
N PRO A 221 -6.15 -9.87 -14.17
CA PRO A 221 -5.22 -9.54 -13.08
C PRO A 221 -5.59 -10.23 -11.76
N ALA A 222 -6.89 -10.46 -11.49
CA ALA A 222 -7.36 -11.14 -10.29
C ALA A 222 -6.92 -12.62 -10.17
N THR A 223 -6.37 -13.22 -11.23
CA THR A 223 -5.81 -14.58 -11.18
C THR A 223 -4.30 -14.59 -11.04
N ALA A 224 -3.63 -13.44 -11.11
CA ALA A 224 -2.17 -13.31 -11.11
C ALA A 224 -1.62 -12.64 -9.84
N SER A 225 -2.46 -12.36 -8.83
CA SER A 225 -2.01 -11.83 -7.52
C SER A 225 -1.39 -12.93 -6.64
N ALA A 226 -1.01 -12.58 -5.40
CA ALA A 226 -0.49 -13.55 -4.44
C ALA A 226 -1.40 -14.79 -4.31
N GLY A 227 -0.80 -15.98 -4.31
CA GLY A 227 -1.49 -17.28 -4.33
C GLY A 227 -2.11 -17.69 -5.68
N GLY A 228 -2.09 -16.79 -6.67
CA GLY A 228 -2.58 -17.00 -8.04
C GLY A 228 -1.58 -17.71 -8.96
N ASP A 229 -1.88 -17.65 -10.26
CA ASP A 229 -1.03 -18.07 -11.37
C ASP A 229 -0.38 -16.81 -11.99
N ASP A 230 0.68 -16.32 -11.34
CA ASP A 230 1.41 -15.13 -11.78
C ASP A 230 2.19 -15.37 -13.08
N GLU A 231 2.53 -16.62 -13.41
CA GLU A 231 3.15 -16.99 -14.68
C GLU A 231 2.22 -16.75 -15.89
N ALA A 232 0.89 -16.75 -15.68
CA ALA A 232 -0.07 -16.37 -16.71
C ALA A 232 -0.07 -14.87 -17.04
N TRP A 233 0.63 -14.04 -16.25
CA TRP A 233 0.86 -12.62 -16.54
C TRP A 233 2.25 -12.43 -17.15
N ASP A 234 2.33 -12.47 -18.48
CA ASP A 234 3.61 -12.48 -19.20
C ASP A 234 3.92 -11.11 -19.83
N VAL A 235 4.86 -10.40 -19.21
CA VAL A 235 5.45 -9.16 -19.77
C VAL A 235 6.80 -9.39 -20.44
N GLY A 236 7.23 -10.65 -20.61
CA GLY A 236 8.59 -11.04 -20.97
C GLY A 236 9.16 -10.28 -22.17
N VAL A 237 8.36 -10.11 -23.22
CA VAL A 237 8.78 -9.40 -24.44
C VAL A 237 9.06 -7.91 -24.21
N LEU A 238 8.35 -7.26 -23.27
CA LEU A 238 8.63 -5.87 -22.87
C LEU A 238 9.78 -5.80 -21.86
N ALA A 239 9.88 -6.77 -20.94
CA ALA A 239 10.96 -6.87 -19.97
C ALA A 239 12.32 -7.07 -20.67
N GLU A 240 12.36 -7.82 -21.78
CA GLU A 240 13.55 -8.03 -22.63
C GLU A 240 14.10 -6.74 -23.26
N LEU A 241 13.31 -5.67 -23.33
CA LEU A 241 13.82 -4.36 -23.76
C LEU A 241 14.81 -3.79 -22.74
N ASP A 242 14.74 -4.22 -21.47
CA ASP A 242 15.55 -3.76 -20.36
C ASP A 242 15.65 -2.22 -20.29
N VAL A 243 14.51 -1.55 -20.24
CA VAL A 243 14.43 -0.10 -20.12
C VAL A 243 13.28 0.30 -19.20
N PRO A 244 13.35 1.47 -18.55
CA PRO A 244 12.28 1.93 -17.68
C PRO A 244 11.00 2.15 -18.49
N ILE A 245 9.89 1.61 -18.01
CA ILE A 245 8.57 1.76 -18.62
C ILE A 245 7.71 2.59 -17.67
N LEU A 246 7.33 3.79 -18.11
CA LEU A 246 6.62 4.78 -17.32
C LEU A 246 5.20 4.95 -17.86
N GLN A 247 4.21 4.86 -16.98
CA GLN A 247 2.83 5.12 -17.34
C GLN A 247 2.56 6.63 -17.30
N GLY A 248 2.35 7.25 -18.47
CA GLY A 248 1.84 8.60 -18.59
C GLY A 248 0.31 8.59 -18.56
N LEU A 249 -0.30 9.23 -17.56
CA LEU A 249 -1.74 9.12 -17.36
C LEU A 249 -2.51 10.05 -18.31
N CYS A 250 -3.52 9.50 -18.98
CA CYS A 250 -4.42 10.18 -19.91
C CYS A 250 -5.85 10.07 -19.35
N LEU A 251 -6.24 10.98 -18.46
CA LEU A 251 -7.47 10.81 -17.68
C LEU A 251 -8.71 10.85 -18.57
N THR A 252 -9.69 10.01 -18.23
CA THR A 252 -10.97 9.96 -18.95
C THR A 252 -11.97 11.01 -18.46
N SER A 253 -11.57 11.80 -17.47
CA SER A 253 -12.23 13.01 -16.96
C SER A 253 -11.56 14.29 -17.47
N SER A 254 -12.26 15.43 -17.35
CA SER A 254 -11.73 16.74 -17.70
C SER A 254 -10.67 17.23 -16.71
N ARG A 255 -9.81 18.15 -17.16
CA ARG A 255 -8.79 18.79 -16.31
C ARG A 255 -9.43 19.50 -15.12
N ALA A 256 -10.55 20.18 -15.35
CA ALA A 256 -11.27 20.89 -14.30
C ALA A 256 -11.80 19.94 -13.21
N THR A 257 -12.25 18.74 -13.59
CA THR A 257 -12.68 17.70 -12.63
C THR A 257 -11.49 17.21 -11.79
N TRP A 258 -10.35 16.94 -12.43
CA TRP A 258 -9.13 16.52 -11.73
C TRP A 258 -8.61 17.61 -10.79
N GLU A 259 -8.56 18.86 -11.23
CA GLU A 259 -8.05 20.00 -10.46
C GLU A 259 -8.87 20.19 -9.18
N ALA A 260 -10.21 20.11 -9.27
CA ALA A 260 -11.13 20.26 -8.14
C ALA A 260 -11.22 19.05 -7.19
N SER A 261 -10.65 17.89 -7.56
CA SER A 261 -10.79 16.64 -6.81
C SER A 261 -9.53 16.28 -6.04
N ASP A 262 -9.66 16.00 -4.74
CA ASP A 262 -8.56 15.44 -3.93
C ASP A 262 -8.27 13.97 -4.26
N ASP A 263 -9.23 13.24 -4.84
CA ASP A 263 -9.01 11.86 -5.29
C ASP A 263 -8.07 11.78 -6.49
N GLY A 264 -8.06 12.83 -7.32
CA GLY A 264 -7.30 12.91 -8.57
C GLY A 264 -7.89 12.05 -9.69
N LEU A 265 -7.96 10.73 -9.50
CA LEU A 265 -8.40 9.81 -10.55
C LEU A 265 -9.83 9.32 -10.33
N SER A 266 -10.55 9.11 -11.45
CA SER A 266 -11.78 8.34 -11.41
C SER A 266 -11.49 6.89 -10.99
N PRO A 267 -12.45 6.17 -10.37
CA PRO A 267 -12.24 4.77 -10.02
C PRO A 267 -11.92 3.86 -11.24
N LEU A 268 -12.36 4.24 -12.45
CA LEU A 268 -12.00 3.56 -13.69
C LEU A 268 -10.53 3.79 -14.06
N ASP A 269 -10.07 5.04 -14.00
CA ASP A 269 -8.67 5.39 -14.32
C ASP A 269 -7.71 4.81 -13.28
N ALA A 270 -8.05 4.85 -11.99
CA ALA A 270 -7.25 4.24 -10.93
C ALA A 270 -7.05 2.72 -11.16
N ALA A 271 -8.08 2.01 -11.64
CA ALA A 271 -7.96 0.60 -11.96
C ALA A 271 -7.15 0.36 -13.25
N THR A 272 -7.50 1.06 -14.33
CA THR A 272 -7.02 0.74 -15.70
C THR A 272 -5.71 1.41 -16.08
N GLN A 273 -5.37 2.54 -15.46
CA GLN A 273 -4.16 3.30 -15.72
C GLN A 273 -3.15 3.27 -14.56
N VAL A 274 -3.51 2.71 -13.39
CA VAL A 274 -2.58 2.62 -12.25
C VAL A 274 -2.46 1.17 -11.76
N ALA A 275 -3.48 0.63 -11.11
CA ALA A 275 -3.39 -0.66 -10.43
C ALA A 275 -3.05 -1.83 -11.38
N ILE A 276 -3.67 -1.90 -12.56
CA ILE A 276 -3.39 -2.97 -13.53
C ILE A 276 -2.02 -2.76 -14.21
N PRO A 277 -1.64 -1.55 -14.67
CA PRO A 277 -0.28 -1.26 -15.12
C PRO A 277 0.85 -1.58 -14.14
N GLU A 278 0.61 -1.56 -12.82
CA GLU A 278 1.61 -2.00 -11.83
C GLU A 278 2.01 -3.46 -12.01
N PHE A 279 1.11 -4.33 -12.51
CA PHE A 279 1.42 -5.75 -12.79
C PHE A 279 2.45 -5.90 -13.91
N ASP A 280 2.55 -4.92 -14.81
CA ASP A 280 3.60 -4.88 -15.84
C ASP A 280 4.95 -4.37 -15.30
N GLY A 281 5.04 -3.98 -14.02
CA GLY A 281 6.22 -3.33 -13.46
C GLY A 281 6.41 -1.88 -13.90
N ARG A 282 5.36 -1.24 -14.44
CA ARG A 282 5.43 0.14 -14.90
C ARG A 282 5.57 1.11 -13.73
N ILE A 283 6.35 2.16 -13.94
CA ILE A 283 6.50 3.30 -13.01
C ILE A 283 5.31 4.23 -13.23
N ILE A 284 4.53 4.48 -12.19
CA ILE A 284 3.36 5.35 -12.26
C ILE A 284 3.81 6.81 -12.16
N THR A 285 3.44 7.65 -13.11
CA THR A 285 3.80 9.08 -13.13
C THR A 285 2.60 9.98 -12.80
N VAL A 286 2.32 11.00 -13.62
CA VAL A 286 1.27 12.00 -13.39
C VAL A 286 0.35 12.13 -14.61
N PRO A 287 -0.88 12.65 -14.45
CA PRO A 287 -1.75 12.96 -15.56
C PRO A 287 -1.21 14.13 -16.36
N PHE A 288 -0.87 13.88 -17.63
CA PHE A 288 -0.40 14.91 -18.55
C PHE A 288 -1.42 15.29 -19.61
N SER A 289 -2.53 14.53 -19.72
CA SER A 289 -3.63 14.87 -20.60
C SER A 289 -4.98 14.45 -20.05
N PHE A 290 -6.00 15.17 -20.47
CA PHE A 290 -7.36 15.08 -19.95
C PHE A 290 -8.36 15.01 -21.09
N LYS A 291 -9.42 14.23 -20.91
CA LYS A 291 -10.50 14.11 -21.88
C LYS A 291 -11.41 15.35 -21.78
N GLU A 292 -11.48 16.10 -22.86
CA GLU A 292 -12.33 17.29 -22.99
C GLU A 292 -13.35 17.11 -24.10
N ILE A 293 -14.46 17.83 -24.01
CA ILE A 293 -15.43 17.97 -25.09
C ILE A 293 -15.17 19.31 -25.78
N ASP A 294 -14.87 19.28 -27.07
CA ASP A 294 -14.63 20.50 -27.83
C ASP A 294 -15.94 21.18 -28.27
N GLN A 295 -15.80 22.31 -28.99
CA GLN A 295 -16.93 23.13 -29.43
C GLN A 295 -17.88 22.40 -30.39
N ASP A 296 -17.43 21.32 -31.04
CA ASP A 296 -18.23 20.50 -31.95
C ASP A 296 -18.88 19.30 -31.23
N GLY A 297 -18.72 19.19 -29.90
CA GLY A 297 -19.26 18.08 -29.11
C GLY A 297 -18.47 16.78 -29.24
N LEU A 298 -17.21 16.84 -29.71
CA LEU A 298 -16.33 15.69 -29.87
C LEU A 298 -15.35 15.55 -28.70
N SER A 299 -15.07 14.29 -28.32
CA SER A 299 -14.10 13.98 -27.27
C SER A 299 -12.67 14.10 -27.79
N VAL A 300 -11.86 14.98 -27.20
CA VAL A 300 -10.43 15.15 -27.52
C VAL A 300 -9.58 15.01 -26.26
N TYR A 301 -8.30 14.66 -26.42
CA TYR A 301 -7.35 14.66 -25.30
C TYR A 301 -6.53 15.94 -25.37
N VAL A 302 -6.62 16.77 -24.33
CA VAL A 302 -5.88 18.03 -24.21
C VAL A 302 -4.77 17.83 -23.19
N ALA A 303 -3.53 18.13 -23.59
CA ALA A 303 -2.39 18.04 -22.68
C ALA A 303 -2.31 19.24 -21.75
N ASP A 304 -1.90 19.00 -20.52
CA ASP A 304 -1.39 20.03 -19.61
C ASP A 304 0.13 20.15 -19.83
N PRO A 305 0.64 21.30 -20.32
CA PRO A 305 2.06 21.44 -20.64
C PRO A 305 3.01 21.28 -19.46
N GLU A 306 2.58 21.70 -18.26
CA GLU A 306 3.42 21.62 -17.06
C GLU A 306 3.50 20.17 -16.59
N ARG A 307 2.38 19.43 -16.57
CA ARG A 307 2.39 18.00 -16.27
C ARG A 307 3.10 17.16 -17.34
N ALA A 308 3.00 17.54 -18.62
CA ALA A 308 3.79 16.92 -19.69
C ALA A 308 5.29 17.10 -19.46
N SER A 309 5.71 18.27 -18.96
CA SER A 309 7.10 18.53 -18.54
C SER A 309 7.55 17.64 -17.38
N ARG A 310 6.67 17.37 -16.39
CA ARG A 310 6.94 16.42 -15.30
C ARG A 310 7.15 14.99 -15.83
N VAL A 311 6.22 14.47 -16.64
CA VAL A 311 6.35 13.12 -17.23
C VAL A 311 7.62 13.00 -18.08
N ALA A 312 7.90 14.01 -18.92
CA ALA A 312 9.13 14.07 -19.70
C ALA A 312 10.38 14.11 -18.82
N GLY A 313 10.36 14.90 -17.75
CA GLY A 313 11.45 15.01 -16.78
C GLY A 313 11.78 13.68 -16.13
N ILE A 314 10.78 12.99 -15.57
CA ILE A 314 10.94 11.67 -14.95
C ILE A 314 11.50 10.66 -15.97
N ALA A 315 10.90 10.59 -17.17
CA ALA A 315 11.35 9.66 -18.22
C ALA A 315 12.80 9.92 -18.65
N VAL A 316 13.18 11.18 -18.83
CA VAL A 316 14.54 11.56 -19.22
C VAL A 316 15.53 11.30 -18.09
N SER A 317 15.18 11.57 -16.82
CA SER A 317 16.03 11.25 -15.68
C SER A 317 16.31 9.75 -15.57
N HIS A 318 15.28 8.92 -15.71
CA HIS A 318 15.43 7.45 -15.73
C HIS A 318 16.31 6.98 -16.91
N ALA A 319 16.06 7.48 -18.13
CA ALA A 319 16.85 7.12 -19.30
C ALA A 319 18.33 7.54 -19.18
N ARG A 320 18.61 8.70 -18.58
CA ARG A 320 19.98 9.20 -18.36
C ARG A 320 20.81 8.26 -17.50
N LEU A 321 20.22 7.55 -16.55
CA LEU A 321 20.95 6.63 -15.67
C LEU A 321 21.82 5.64 -16.44
N ARG A 322 21.30 5.11 -17.56
CA ARG A 322 22.00 4.15 -18.43
C ARG A 322 23.24 4.72 -19.12
N HIS A 323 23.28 6.03 -19.31
CA HIS A 323 24.35 6.74 -20.03
C HIS A 323 25.42 7.33 -19.11
N ILE A 324 25.20 7.30 -17.79
CA ILE A 324 26.14 7.85 -16.80
C ILE A 324 26.94 6.68 -16.19
N PRO A 325 28.26 6.62 -16.40
CA PRO A 325 29.10 5.59 -15.81
C PRO A 325 29.00 5.58 -14.27
N PRO A 326 29.07 4.41 -13.60
CA PRO A 326 29.01 4.32 -12.14
C PRO A 326 29.96 5.28 -11.40
N ALA A 327 31.19 5.47 -11.90
CA ALA A 327 32.19 6.35 -11.31
C ALA A 327 31.81 7.85 -11.30
N GLU A 328 30.84 8.26 -12.13
CA GLU A 328 30.30 9.62 -12.21
C GLU A 328 28.89 9.72 -11.62
N ARG A 329 28.28 8.57 -11.26
CA ARG A 329 26.90 8.52 -10.81
C ARG A 329 26.78 8.97 -9.36
N LYS A 330 26.18 10.14 -9.19
CA LYS A 330 25.76 10.68 -7.89
C LYS A 330 24.47 10.06 -7.38
N VAL A 331 24.49 9.54 -6.14
CA VAL A 331 23.35 8.87 -5.50
C VAL A 331 23.16 9.39 -4.09
N ALA A 332 21.91 9.63 -3.71
CA ALA A 332 21.54 9.93 -2.33
C ALA A 332 20.95 8.69 -1.66
N LEU A 333 21.48 8.29 -0.50
CA LEU A 333 20.93 7.25 0.36
C LEU A 333 20.15 7.93 1.49
N MET A 334 18.83 7.80 1.47
CA MET A 334 17.91 8.46 2.39
C MET A 334 17.44 7.48 3.47
N LEU A 335 17.51 7.89 4.73
CA LEU A 335 17.05 7.13 5.89
C LEU A 335 15.80 7.78 6.51
N SER A 336 14.77 6.98 6.83
CA SER A 336 13.56 7.46 7.51
C SER A 336 13.87 7.97 8.92
N ALA A 337 13.16 8.99 9.39
CA ALA A 337 13.18 9.42 10.79
C ALA A 337 11.81 9.94 11.23
N TYR A 338 10.96 9.00 11.65
CA TYR A 338 9.62 9.24 12.15
C TYR A 338 9.36 8.33 13.37
N PRO A 339 9.08 8.91 14.56
CA PRO A 339 9.30 10.33 14.91
C PRO A 339 10.76 10.77 14.71
N THR A 340 10.98 12.08 14.58
CA THR A 340 12.33 12.65 14.31
C THR A 340 13.12 12.73 15.61
N LYS A 341 13.65 11.58 16.06
CA LYS A 341 14.52 11.42 17.23
C LYS A 341 15.82 10.73 16.86
N HIS A 342 16.92 11.05 17.56
CA HIS A 342 18.21 10.38 17.35
C HIS A 342 18.19 8.89 17.70
N SER A 343 17.25 8.44 18.53
CA SER A 343 17.00 7.01 18.80
C SER A 343 16.25 6.31 17.67
N ARG A 344 15.71 7.07 16.70
CA ARG A 344 14.73 6.63 15.71
C ARG A 344 15.17 6.74 14.25
N ILE A 345 16.44 7.00 13.98
CA ILE A 345 16.96 7.14 12.61
C ILE A 345 16.99 5.77 11.92
N GLY A 346 16.62 5.74 10.65
CA GLY A 346 16.53 4.50 9.88
C GLY A 346 15.32 3.66 10.29
N ASN A 347 14.20 4.27 10.69
CA ASN A 347 12.98 3.52 10.99
C ASN A 347 12.55 2.69 9.77
N ALA A 348 12.69 1.37 9.89
CA ALA A 348 12.06 0.42 9.00
C ALA A 348 11.72 -0.89 9.68
N VAL A 349 10.48 -1.35 9.47
CA VAL A 349 9.95 -2.56 10.10
C VAL A 349 10.68 -3.78 9.54
N GLY A 350 11.30 -4.57 10.42
CA GLY A 350 11.92 -5.85 10.05
C GLY A 350 13.22 -5.76 9.25
N LEU A 351 13.75 -4.56 8.99
CA LEU A 351 14.99 -4.33 8.25
C LEU A 351 16.05 -3.69 9.15
N ASP A 352 17.26 -4.25 9.13
CA ASP A 352 18.47 -3.63 9.68
C ASP A 352 18.96 -2.55 8.72
N THR A 353 18.43 -1.32 8.88
CA THR A 353 18.73 -0.21 7.96
C THR A 353 20.20 0.23 7.99
N PRO A 354 20.92 0.28 9.14
CA PRO A 354 22.34 0.58 9.13
C PRO A 354 23.14 -0.48 8.37
N ALA A 355 22.96 -1.76 8.69
CA ALA A 355 23.70 -2.84 8.02
C ALA A 355 23.34 -2.94 6.53
N SER A 356 22.08 -2.74 6.17
CA SER A 356 21.62 -2.71 4.78
C SER A 356 22.21 -1.54 3.99
N THR A 357 22.37 -0.37 4.62
CA THR A 357 23.00 0.80 4.01
C THR A 357 24.48 0.54 3.77
N VAL A 358 25.18 -0.06 4.73
CA VAL A 358 26.59 -0.49 4.58
C VAL A 358 26.75 -1.54 3.48
N ALA A 359 25.86 -2.53 3.42
CA ALA A 359 25.85 -3.54 2.37
C ALA A 359 25.62 -2.93 0.98
N LEU A 360 24.70 -1.97 0.87
CA LEU A 360 24.47 -1.23 -0.37
C LEU A 360 25.69 -0.38 -0.76
N LEU A 361 26.32 0.33 0.18
CA LEU A 361 27.55 1.09 -0.07
C LEU A 361 28.68 0.18 -0.58
N ALA A 362 28.86 -0.99 0.02
CA ALA A 362 29.83 -1.99 -0.45
C ALA A 362 29.49 -2.46 -1.88
N ALA A 363 28.23 -2.78 -2.16
CA ALA A 363 27.79 -3.19 -3.50
C ALA A 363 27.99 -2.08 -4.55
N LEU A 364 27.76 -0.81 -4.19
CA LEU A 364 28.05 0.35 -5.05
C LEU A 364 29.55 0.44 -5.35
N LYS A 365 30.41 0.32 -4.33
CA LYS A 365 31.88 0.33 -4.51
C LYS A 365 32.35 -0.78 -5.45
N ASP A 366 31.86 -2.00 -5.25
CA ASP A 366 32.21 -3.17 -6.06
C ASP A 366 31.77 -3.02 -7.53
N ASN A 367 30.76 -2.18 -7.78
CA ASN A 367 30.28 -1.83 -9.12
C ASN A 367 30.85 -0.51 -9.67
N GLY A 368 31.92 0.00 -9.06
CA GLY A 368 32.71 1.12 -9.59
C GLY A 368 32.20 2.52 -9.23
N TYR A 369 31.26 2.63 -8.28
CA TYR A 369 30.86 3.93 -7.75
C TYR A 369 31.95 4.52 -6.85
N LYS A 370 32.05 5.85 -6.86
CA LYS A 370 32.94 6.58 -5.94
C LYS A 370 32.20 6.88 -4.64
N ILE A 371 32.47 6.07 -3.62
CA ILE A 371 31.84 6.17 -2.31
C ILE A 371 32.74 6.80 -1.23
N GLY A 372 33.93 7.29 -1.59
CA GLY A 372 34.87 7.90 -0.63
C GLY A 372 35.18 7.01 0.59
N ASP A 373 35.23 7.62 1.77
CA ASP A 373 35.54 7.01 3.06
C ASP A 373 34.35 6.23 3.66
N PHE A 374 33.18 6.18 2.99
CA PHE A 374 32.03 5.41 3.49
C PHE A 374 32.34 3.92 3.70
N SER A 375 33.37 3.38 3.03
CA SER A 375 33.79 1.98 3.25
C SER A 375 34.47 1.69 4.58
N ALA A 376 34.74 2.73 5.39
CA ALA A 376 35.34 2.57 6.72
C ALA A 376 34.30 2.36 7.84
N TYR A 377 33.02 2.66 7.58
CA TYR A 377 31.97 2.55 8.60
C TYR A 377 31.39 1.13 8.68
N ASP A 378 31.08 0.71 9.90
CA ASP A 378 30.05 -0.29 10.16
C ASP A 378 28.68 0.39 10.35
N GLY A 379 27.65 -0.41 10.70
CA GLY A 379 26.28 0.11 10.86
C GLY A 379 26.18 1.19 11.95
N ASP A 380 26.68 0.90 13.14
CA ASP A 380 26.60 1.82 14.28
C ASP A 380 27.42 3.09 14.03
N GLY A 381 28.67 2.94 13.56
CA GLY A 381 29.55 4.07 13.25
C GLY A 381 28.98 4.98 12.16
N LEU A 382 28.29 4.43 11.15
CA LEU A 382 27.62 5.24 10.13
C LEU A 382 26.53 6.12 10.74
N ILE A 383 25.66 5.55 11.58
CA ILE A 383 24.54 6.28 12.18
C ILE A 383 25.03 7.30 13.20
N HIS A 384 25.99 6.93 14.06
CA HIS A 384 26.57 7.85 15.05
C HIS A 384 27.22 9.05 14.36
N THR A 385 27.98 8.83 13.28
CA THR A 385 28.59 9.90 12.49
C THR A 385 27.53 10.79 11.84
N LEU A 386 26.44 10.19 11.32
CA LEU A 386 25.33 10.93 10.73
C LEU A 386 24.63 11.82 11.76
N ILE A 387 24.43 11.33 12.99
CA ILE A 387 23.90 12.10 14.11
C ILE A 387 24.86 13.24 14.48
N ALA A 388 26.15 12.95 14.61
CA ALA A 388 27.17 13.95 14.96
C ALA A 388 27.29 15.07 13.92
N ALA A 389 26.99 14.79 12.65
CA ALA A 389 26.99 15.76 11.55
C ALA A 389 25.80 16.75 11.55
N GLY A 390 25.03 16.80 12.65
CA GLY A 390 23.96 17.77 12.87
C GLY A 390 22.57 17.17 12.74
N GLY A 391 22.36 15.98 13.28
CA GLY A 391 21.07 15.30 13.30
C GLY A 391 19.90 16.20 13.73
N GLN A 392 18.73 15.94 13.17
CA GLN A 392 17.60 16.89 13.23
C GLN A 392 16.75 16.76 14.50
N ASP A 393 17.28 16.15 15.58
CA ASP A 393 16.60 16.08 16.87
C ASP A 393 16.88 17.36 17.68
N PRO A 394 15.87 18.23 17.91
CA PRO A 394 16.09 19.52 18.56
C PRO A 394 16.61 19.42 19.99
N ASP A 395 16.38 18.29 20.67
CA ASP A 395 16.82 18.08 22.06
C ASP A 395 18.35 17.95 22.16
N TRP A 396 19.00 17.51 21.08
CA TRP A 396 20.44 17.20 21.06
C TRP A 396 21.23 18.03 20.02
N LEU A 397 20.56 18.88 19.24
CA LEU A 397 21.20 19.70 18.21
C LEU A 397 21.85 20.94 18.82
N THR A 398 23.18 21.03 18.74
CA THR A 398 23.92 22.18 19.28
C THR A 398 24.08 23.33 18.26
N GLU A 399 24.27 24.55 18.76
CA GLU A 399 24.57 25.73 17.92
C GLU A 399 25.87 25.52 17.11
N GLU A 400 26.86 24.84 17.68
CA GLU A 400 28.13 24.53 16.99
C GLU A 400 27.92 23.58 15.81
N GLN A 401 27.09 22.55 15.97
CA GLN A 401 26.73 21.64 14.89
C GLN A 401 25.96 22.37 13.77
N LEU A 402 25.02 23.25 14.14
CA LEU A 402 24.25 24.02 13.16
C LEU A 402 25.14 25.02 12.39
N ALA A 403 26.00 25.77 13.09
CA ALA A 403 26.89 26.75 12.49
C ALA A 403 28.01 26.10 11.66
N GLY A 404 28.53 24.96 12.12
CA GLY A 404 29.62 24.21 11.48
C GLY A 404 29.21 23.31 10.32
N ASN A 405 27.90 23.17 10.05
CA ASN A 405 27.41 22.24 9.06
C ASN A 405 27.84 22.63 7.62
N PRO A 406 28.40 21.70 6.84
CA PRO A 406 28.94 21.97 5.51
C PRO A 406 27.88 22.13 4.42
N VAL A 407 26.66 21.62 4.62
CA VAL A 407 25.56 21.68 3.65
C VAL A 407 24.65 22.85 3.99
N ARG A 408 24.84 23.95 3.26
CA ARG A 408 24.12 25.21 3.45
C ARG A 408 23.48 25.66 2.15
N ILE A 409 22.19 25.94 2.21
CA ILE A 409 21.39 26.41 1.08
C ILE A 409 21.07 27.87 1.31
N SER A 410 21.52 28.73 0.39
CA SER A 410 21.21 30.15 0.48
C SER A 410 19.71 30.39 0.46
N GLY A 411 19.19 31.10 1.48
CA GLY A 411 17.77 31.45 1.54
C GLY A 411 17.28 32.22 0.30
N ALA A 412 18.15 33.05 -0.31
CA ALA A 412 17.84 33.77 -1.54
C ALA A 412 17.70 32.83 -2.76
N ARG A 413 18.54 31.80 -2.85
CA ARG A 413 18.46 30.79 -3.93
C ARG A 413 17.22 29.93 -3.75
N TYR A 414 16.93 29.53 -2.52
CA TYR A 414 15.73 28.77 -2.18
C TYR A 414 14.47 29.57 -2.51
N GLN A 415 14.40 30.85 -2.12
CA GLN A 415 13.30 31.75 -2.46
C GLN A 415 13.06 31.82 -3.98
N ALA A 416 14.12 31.98 -4.78
CA ALA A 416 14.01 32.07 -6.23
C ALA A 416 13.39 30.80 -6.86
N TRP A 417 13.69 29.62 -6.31
CA TRP A 417 13.02 28.37 -6.71
C TRP A 417 11.59 28.30 -6.17
N PHE A 418 11.39 28.61 -4.89
CA PHE A 418 10.08 28.58 -4.26
C PHE A 418 9.08 29.46 -5.02
N ASP A 419 9.53 30.59 -5.55
CA ASP A 419 8.72 31.51 -6.36
C ASP A 419 8.24 30.96 -7.71
N THR A 420 8.76 29.81 -8.14
CA THR A 420 8.30 29.09 -9.34
C THR A 420 7.13 28.14 -9.07
N LEU A 421 6.85 27.83 -7.81
CA LEU A 421 5.79 26.90 -7.41
C LEU A 421 4.40 27.56 -7.50
N PRO A 422 3.33 26.75 -7.64
CA PRO A 422 1.95 27.25 -7.66
C PRO A 422 1.60 28.11 -6.44
N GLU A 423 0.81 29.16 -6.66
CA GLU A 423 0.46 30.15 -5.63
C GLU A 423 -0.27 29.55 -4.42
N ASP A 424 -1.20 28.64 -4.67
CA ASP A 424 -1.95 27.92 -3.65
C ASP A 424 -1.02 27.10 -2.73
N PHE A 425 -0.04 26.39 -3.30
CA PHE A 425 0.96 25.66 -2.55
C PHE A 425 1.86 26.60 -1.74
N ARG A 426 2.39 27.66 -2.38
CA ARG A 426 3.24 28.66 -1.70
C ARG A 426 2.51 29.32 -0.54
N ALA A 427 1.24 29.68 -0.74
CA ALA A 427 0.42 30.30 0.30
C ALA A 427 0.17 29.34 1.47
N SER A 428 -0.06 28.04 1.19
CA SER A 428 -0.23 27.03 2.25
C SER A 428 1.06 26.86 3.08
N VAL A 429 2.22 26.73 2.43
CA VAL A 429 3.51 26.63 3.13
C VAL A 429 3.79 27.89 3.93
N THR A 430 3.64 29.07 3.31
CA THR A 430 3.93 30.36 3.95
C THR A 430 3.03 30.64 5.17
N ARG A 431 1.76 30.22 5.11
CA ARG A 431 0.81 30.34 6.23
C ARG A 431 1.29 29.60 7.48
N HIS A 432 1.89 28.43 7.31
CA HIS A 432 2.29 27.57 8.43
C HIS A 432 3.74 27.78 8.86
N TRP A 433 4.62 28.13 7.93
CA TRP A 433 6.07 28.15 8.13
C TRP A 433 6.72 29.52 7.97
N GLY A 434 5.91 30.58 7.78
CA GLY A 434 6.39 31.94 7.53
C GLY A 434 6.91 32.13 6.11
N PRO A 435 7.45 33.31 5.76
CA PRO A 435 8.09 33.51 4.47
C PRO A 435 9.41 32.72 4.36
N PRO A 436 9.87 32.37 3.14
CA PRO A 436 11.17 31.73 2.97
C PRO A 436 12.32 32.58 3.54
N PRO A 437 13.38 31.98 4.10
CA PRO A 437 13.65 30.53 4.21
C PRO A 437 12.94 29.81 5.38
N GLY A 438 12.05 30.49 6.12
CA GLY A 438 11.48 29.98 7.37
C GLY A 438 12.46 30.06 8.55
N GLU A 439 12.12 29.37 9.64
CA GLU A 439 12.87 29.42 10.91
C GLU A 439 13.49 28.06 11.31
N LEU A 440 13.09 26.96 10.65
CA LEU A 440 13.59 25.62 11.00
C LEU A 440 14.98 25.37 10.41
N TYR A 441 15.93 25.03 11.28
CA TYR A 441 17.31 24.69 10.93
C TYR A 441 17.97 25.77 10.05
N THR A 442 17.77 27.04 10.38
CA THR A 442 18.38 28.17 9.69
C THR A 442 19.52 28.77 10.49
N ASP A 443 20.57 29.19 9.79
CA ASP A 443 21.68 29.93 10.37
C ASP A 443 22.11 31.04 9.40
N ASN A 444 22.20 32.29 9.90
CA ASN A 444 22.57 33.48 9.10
C ASN A 444 21.78 33.67 7.79
N GLY A 445 20.53 33.21 7.72
CA GLY A 445 19.67 33.29 6.53
C GLY A 445 19.85 32.16 5.52
N ASP A 446 20.69 31.17 5.82
CA ASP A 446 20.81 29.92 5.06
C ASP A 446 20.02 28.81 5.76
N ILE A 447 19.53 27.85 4.97
CA ILE A 447 18.95 26.59 5.47
C ILE A 447 20.07 25.56 5.56
N VAL A 448 20.16 24.87 6.69
CA VAL A 448 21.22 23.90 6.98
C VAL A 448 20.68 22.47 6.93
N LEU A 449 21.45 21.53 6.37
CA LEU A 449 21.05 20.12 6.27
C LEU A 449 22.03 19.17 6.94
N ALA A 450 21.52 18.27 7.78
CA ALA A 450 22.25 17.12 8.28
C ALA A 450 22.50 16.11 7.15
N ALA A 451 23.76 15.98 6.71
CA ALA A 451 24.12 15.02 5.67
C ALA A 451 25.61 14.66 5.74
N LEU A 452 25.91 13.39 5.54
CA LEU A 452 27.26 12.92 5.26
C LEU A 452 27.44 12.91 3.74
N ARG A 453 28.39 13.69 3.23
CA ARG A 453 28.72 13.73 1.80
C ARG A 453 30.17 13.37 1.61
N ASP A 454 30.41 12.41 0.72
CA ASP A 454 31.74 12.10 0.24
C ASP A 454 31.70 11.67 -1.23
N GLU A 455 32.60 12.23 -2.03
CA GLU A 455 32.65 12.06 -3.48
C GLU A 455 31.27 12.25 -4.16
N ASN A 456 30.71 11.14 -4.67
CA ASN A 456 29.44 11.08 -5.40
C ASN A 456 28.30 10.49 -4.56
N ILE A 457 28.50 10.25 -3.26
CA ILE A 457 27.46 9.72 -2.39
C ILE A 457 27.10 10.75 -1.31
N VAL A 458 25.81 10.85 -1.02
CA VAL A 458 25.32 11.49 0.19
C VAL A 458 24.46 10.50 0.97
N VAL A 459 24.73 10.34 2.27
CA VAL A 459 23.87 9.63 3.21
C VAL A 459 23.22 10.69 4.10
N MET A 460 21.89 10.71 4.14
CA MET A 460 21.17 11.73 4.91
C MET A 460 19.88 11.20 5.53
N VAL A 461 19.45 11.87 6.59
CA VAL A 461 18.16 11.63 7.23
C VAL A 461 17.08 12.40 6.50
N GLN A 462 15.93 11.76 6.31
CA GLN A 462 14.76 12.42 5.73
C GLN A 462 14.30 13.56 6.64
N PRO A 463 14.07 14.77 6.10
CA PRO A 463 13.66 15.91 6.91
C PRO A 463 12.38 15.65 7.73
N PRO A 464 12.25 16.26 8.93
CA PRO A 464 11.08 16.11 9.78
C PRO A 464 9.80 16.58 9.10
N ARG A 465 8.70 15.89 9.38
CA ARG A 465 7.37 16.20 8.86
C ARG A 465 6.82 17.55 9.35
N GLY A 466 7.24 18.01 10.52
CA GLY A 466 6.91 19.32 11.09
C GLY A 466 6.01 19.32 12.34
N PHE A 467 5.30 18.22 12.64
CA PHE A 467 4.35 18.18 13.78
C PHE A 467 5.03 18.41 15.14
N GLY A 468 6.27 17.95 15.34
CA GLY A 468 7.03 18.25 16.57
C GLY A 468 7.37 19.73 16.74
N ALA A 469 7.60 20.46 15.63
CA ALA A 469 7.89 21.89 15.65
C ALA A 469 6.62 22.76 15.78
N ASN A 470 5.44 22.20 15.44
CA ASN A 470 4.15 22.84 15.63
C ASN A 470 3.13 21.86 16.25
N PRO A 471 3.19 21.61 17.58
CA PRO A 471 2.26 20.70 18.25
C PRO A 471 0.80 21.13 18.17
N VAL A 472 0.52 22.42 17.98
CA VAL A 472 -0.85 22.94 17.79
C VAL A 472 -1.46 22.39 16.50
N ALA A 473 -0.66 22.16 15.45
CA ALA A 473 -1.13 21.55 14.21
C ALA A 473 -1.65 20.12 14.42
N ILE A 474 -1.21 19.40 15.45
CA ILE A 474 -1.73 18.05 15.77
C ILE A 474 -3.23 18.11 16.10
N TYR A 475 -3.69 19.19 16.74
CA TYR A 475 -5.10 19.38 17.12
C TYR A 475 -5.97 19.99 16.00
N HIS A 476 -5.38 20.49 14.90
CA HIS A 476 -6.15 21.31 13.95
C HIS A 476 -5.86 21.01 12.47
N ASP A 477 -4.64 20.63 12.12
CA ASP A 477 -4.12 20.68 10.75
C ASP A 477 -3.49 19.34 10.32
N PRO A 478 -4.29 18.26 10.11
CA PRO A 478 -3.77 16.99 9.58
C PRO A 478 -3.14 17.14 8.19
N ASP A 479 -3.49 18.20 7.46
CA ASP A 479 -2.97 18.61 6.15
C ASP A 479 -1.79 19.59 6.23
N LEU A 480 -1.06 19.64 7.36
CA LEU A 480 0.14 20.48 7.54
C LEU A 480 1.09 20.35 6.33
N PRO A 481 1.43 21.39 5.56
CA PRO A 481 2.32 21.26 4.40
C PRO A 481 3.77 20.98 4.83
N PRO A 482 4.65 20.50 3.92
CA PRO A 482 6.07 20.39 4.21
C PRO A 482 6.68 21.76 4.56
N SER A 483 7.67 21.77 5.46
CA SER A 483 8.38 22.99 5.84
C SER A 483 9.34 23.46 4.75
N HIS A 484 9.83 24.70 4.86
CA HIS A 484 10.84 25.19 3.93
C HIS A 484 12.14 24.37 3.98
N HIS A 485 12.56 23.92 5.17
CA HIS A 485 13.71 23.01 5.35
C HIS A 485 13.50 21.67 4.61
N TYR A 486 12.29 21.10 4.70
CA TYR A 486 11.94 19.86 4.00
C TYR A 486 12.10 20.02 2.47
N LEU A 487 11.50 21.07 1.91
CA LEU A 487 11.54 21.35 0.48
C LEU A 487 12.96 21.68 0.00
N ALA A 488 13.70 22.46 0.78
CA ALA A 488 15.09 22.82 0.48
C ALA A 488 15.99 21.58 0.41
N ALA A 489 15.77 20.57 1.26
CA ALA A 489 16.54 19.33 1.26
C ALA A 489 16.48 18.59 -0.08
N TYR A 490 15.27 18.31 -0.57
CA TYR A 490 15.11 17.64 -1.86
C TYR A 490 15.52 18.54 -3.03
N ARG A 491 15.32 19.86 -2.92
CA ARG A 491 15.78 20.78 -3.96
C ARG A 491 17.30 20.80 -4.07
N TRP A 492 18.00 20.77 -2.93
CA TRP A 492 19.46 20.68 -2.88
C TRP A 492 19.97 19.37 -3.49
N LEU A 493 19.30 18.25 -3.23
CA LEU A 493 19.60 16.96 -3.87
C LEU A 493 19.51 17.08 -5.40
N ALA A 494 18.44 17.68 -5.91
CA ALA A 494 18.22 17.81 -7.36
C ALA A 494 19.20 18.77 -8.04
N ASP A 495 19.48 19.94 -7.44
CA ASP A 495 20.15 21.05 -8.13
C ASP A 495 21.63 21.24 -7.79
N GLU A 496 21.99 21.02 -6.53
CA GLU A 496 23.30 21.40 -5.99
C GLU A 496 24.21 20.20 -5.84
N PHE A 497 23.72 19.17 -5.15
CA PHE A 497 24.36 17.87 -5.21
C PHE A 497 24.27 17.30 -6.63
N GLY A 498 23.10 17.43 -7.26
CA GLY A 498 22.83 16.91 -8.59
C GLY A 498 22.72 15.39 -8.58
N ALA A 499 21.93 14.85 -7.65
CA ALA A 499 21.64 13.42 -7.57
C ALA A 499 21.06 12.93 -8.90
N HIS A 500 21.56 11.80 -9.40
CA HIS A 500 20.93 11.12 -10.53
C HIS A 500 19.78 10.22 -10.07
N ALA A 501 19.83 9.75 -8.82
CA ALA A 501 18.76 8.98 -8.18
C ALA A 501 18.83 9.12 -6.66
N VAL A 502 17.68 8.90 -6.02
CA VAL A 502 17.55 8.72 -4.56
C VAL A 502 17.24 7.25 -4.30
N VAL A 503 17.96 6.63 -3.37
CA VAL A 503 17.61 5.33 -2.79
C VAL A 503 17.09 5.57 -1.39
N HIS A 504 15.82 5.27 -1.14
CA HIS A 504 15.24 5.36 0.20
C HIS A 504 15.29 4.00 0.87
N VAL A 505 16.10 3.86 1.93
CA VAL A 505 16.44 2.54 2.48
C VAL A 505 15.40 2.09 3.53
N GLY A 506 14.47 1.23 3.11
CA GLY A 506 13.48 0.58 3.97
C GLY A 506 12.15 1.33 4.10
N LYS A 507 11.06 0.59 4.27
CA LYS A 507 9.71 1.13 4.58
C LYS A 507 9.73 1.91 5.89
N HIS A 508 9.14 3.09 6.01
CA HIS A 508 8.84 4.02 4.95
C HIS A 508 9.21 5.41 5.44
N GLY A 509 9.55 6.28 4.50
CA GLY A 509 9.66 7.70 4.71
C GLY A 509 8.30 8.37 4.85
N ASN A 510 8.32 9.70 4.76
CA ASN A 510 7.16 10.57 4.93
C ASN A 510 6.82 11.38 3.65
N LEU A 511 7.61 11.23 2.57
CA LEU A 511 7.47 11.99 1.33
C LEU A 511 6.20 11.64 0.55
N GLU A 512 5.94 10.34 0.39
CA GLU A 512 4.76 9.76 -0.24
C GLU A 512 3.48 9.95 0.58
N TRP A 513 3.59 10.49 1.80
CA TRP A 513 2.50 10.80 2.71
C TRP A 513 2.27 12.30 2.92
N LEU A 514 2.98 13.16 2.17
CA LEU A 514 2.75 14.61 2.22
C LEU A 514 1.34 14.96 1.72
N PRO A 515 0.77 16.11 2.14
CA PRO A 515 -0.55 16.52 1.70
C PRO A 515 -0.63 16.73 0.19
N GLY A 516 -1.75 16.32 -0.39
CA GLY A 516 -2.03 16.44 -1.82
C GLY A 516 -2.96 15.34 -2.31
N LYS A 517 -3.18 15.27 -3.62
CA LYS A 517 -4.08 14.28 -4.23
C LYS A 517 -3.72 12.83 -3.86
N ASN A 518 -4.71 11.95 -3.82
CA ASN A 518 -4.56 10.52 -3.49
C ASN A 518 -3.65 9.81 -4.52
N VAL A 519 -3.85 10.11 -5.80
CA VAL A 519 -3.02 9.62 -6.92
C VAL A 519 -3.12 10.61 -8.09
N GLY A 520 -2.13 10.57 -8.99
CA GLY A 520 -2.10 11.46 -10.16
C GLY A 520 -1.77 12.89 -9.79
N MET A 521 -0.59 13.06 -9.19
CA MET A 521 -0.15 14.29 -8.54
C MET A 521 -0.17 15.52 -9.45
N SER A 522 -0.58 16.65 -8.86
CA SER A 522 -0.53 18.00 -9.40
C SER A 522 0.75 18.73 -8.99
N ALA A 523 1.01 19.89 -9.60
CA ALA A 523 2.15 20.75 -9.24
C ALA A 523 2.04 21.33 -7.82
N SER A 524 0.83 21.35 -7.26
CA SER A 524 0.54 21.88 -5.92
C SER A 524 0.63 20.82 -4.82
N ASP A 525 0.89 19.56 -5.17
CA ASP A 525 1.02 18.50 -4.17
C ASP A 525 2.42 18.47 -3.57
N GLY A 526 2.51 18.30 -2.25
CA GLY A 526 3.79 18.39 -1.53
C GLY A 526 4.84 17.38 -2.02
N THR A 527 4.40 16.18 -2.39
CA THR A 527 5.28 15.12 -2.93
C THR A 527 5.86 15.50 -4.30
N ASP A 528 5.05 16.08 -5.20
CA ASP A 528 5.52 16.52 -6.54
C ASP A 528 6.48 17.69 -6.44
N ALA A 529 6.17 18.66 -5.57
CA ALA A 529 7.01 19.83 -5.33
C ALA A 529 8.38 19.45 -4.73
N ALA A 530 8.41 18.47 -3.82
CA ALA A 530 9.65 18.01 -3.19
C ALA A 530 10.49 17.14 -4.15
N LEU A 531 9.94 16.02 -4.63
CA LEU A 531 10.73 15.01 -5.37
C LEU A 531 11.05 15.44 -6.82
N GLY A 532 10.11 16.13 -7.45
CA GLY A 532 10.25 16.59 -8.82
C GLY A 532 10.51 15.45 -9.83
N ASP A 533 11.61 15.57 -10.59
CA ASP A 533 11.97 14.64 -11.66
C ASP A 533 12.95 13.53 -11.20
N LEU A 534 13.29 13.49 -9.91
CA LEU A 534 14.30 12.56 -9.38
C LEU A 534 13.78 11.11 -9.40
N PRO A 535 14.52 10.17 -10.02
CA PRO A 535 14.24 8.74 -9.86
C PRO A 535 14.35 8.33 -8.39
N LEU A 536 13.28 7.70 -7.88
CA LEU A 536 13.21 7.16 -6.54
C LEU A 536 13.25 5.63 -6.59
N ILE A 537 14.30 5.04 -6.04
CA ILE A 537 14.46 3.59 -5.89
C ILE A 537 14.26 3.26 -4.42
N TYR A 538 13.48 2.22 -4.13
CA TYR A 538 12.95 2.05 -2.78
C TYR A 538 12.98 0.58 -2.35
N PRO A 539 14.03 0.13 -1.65
CA PRO A 539 14.00 -1.09 -0.87
C PRO A 539 12.80 -1.12 0.09
N PHE A 540 11.89 -2.08 -0.11
CA PHE A 540 10.60 -2.10 0.60
C PHE A 540 10.23 -3.51 1.07
N LEU A 541 9.59 -3.64 2.23
CA LEU A 541 9.24 -4.96 2.76
C LEU A 541 8.15 -5.66 1.91
N VAL A 542 8.39 -6.90 1.48
CA VAL A 542 7.51 -7.66 0.56
C VAL A 542 6.08 -7.88 1.07
N ASN A 543 5.92 -7.98 2.40
CA ASN A 543 4.61 -8.17 3.01
C ASN A 543 3.93 -6.85 3.40
N ASP A 544 4.43 -5.68 3.02
CA ASP A 544 3.80 -4.38 3.27
C ASP A 544 3.33 -3.71 1.97
N PRO A 545 2.37 -4.34 1.25
CA PRO A 545 1.97 -3.93 -0.08
C PRO A 545 1.30 -2.55 -0.12
N GLY A 546 0.59 -2.16 0.95
CA GLY A 546 -0.17 -0.92 0.95
C GLY A 546 0.74 0.29 0.91
N GLU A 547 1.67 0.37 1.85
CA GLU A 547 2.60 1.47 2.00
C GLU A 547 3.55 1.57 0.80
N GLY A 548 4.04 0.44 0.27
CA GLY A 548 4.86 0.46 -0.94
C GLY A 548 4.08 0.91 -2.17
N THR A 549 2.80 0.52 -2.28
CA THR A 549 1.92 1.02 -3.34
C THR A 549 1.72 2.53 -3.25
N GLN A 550 1.66 3.10 -2.04
CA GLN A 550 1.58 4.56 -1.88
C GLN A 550 2.82 5.26 -2.45
N ALA A 551 4.02 4.73 -2.17
CA ALA A 551 5.26 5.25 -2.74
C ALA A 551 5.27 5.14 -4.28
N LYS A 552 4.79 4.03 -4.86
CA LYS A 552 4.67 3.86 -6.32
C LYS A 552 3.77 4.93 -6.95
N ARG A 553 2.63 5.22 -6.32
CA ARG A 553 1.55 6.04 -6.90
C ARG A 553 1.69 7.54 -6.66
N ARG A 554 2.32 7.95 -5.56
CA ARG A 554 2.47 9.36 -5.19
C ARG A 554 3.89 9.91 -5.39
N ALA A 555 4.89 9.03 -5.45
CA ALA A 555 6.31 9.41 -5.53
C ALA A 555 7.06 8.71 -6.68
N HIS A 556 6.33 8.16 -7.67
CA HIS A 556 6.88 7.44 -8.84
C HIS A 556 8.01 6.45 -8.50
N ALA A 557 7.87 5.77 -7.36
CA ALA A 557 8.90 4.89 -6.83
C ALA A 557 9.05 3.62 -7.67
N THR A 558 10.30 3.24 -7.93
CA THR A 558 10.67 1.88 -8.36
C THR A 558 11.01 1.07 -7.11
N LEU A 559 10.06 0.23 -6.68
CA LEU A 559 10.32 -0.61 -5.52
C LEU A 559 11.33 -1.71 -5.88
N VAL A 560 12.13 -2.08 -4.90
CA VAL A 560 12.90 -3.32 -4.93
C VAL A 560 12.58 -4.03 -3.62
N ASP A 561 11.62 -4.94 -3.66
CA ASP A 561 11.13 -5.56 -2.45
C ASP A 561 12.23 -6.38 -1.76
N HIS A 562 12.15 -6.49 -0.44
CA HIS A 562 13.08 -7.26 0.37
C HIS A 562 12.37 -8.28 1.25
N LEU A 563 13.10 -9.31 1.63
CA LEU A 563 12.60 -10.42 2.43
C LEU A 563 12.14 -9.94 3.81
N ILE A 564 11.20 -10.69 4.36
CA ILE A 564 10.81 -10.58 5.77
C ILE A 564 12.00 -10.92 6.69
N PRO A 565 12.01 -10.43 7.94
CA PRO A 565 13.02 -10.82 8.91
C PRO A 565 13.05 -12.35 9.12
N PRO A 566 14.18 -12.91 9.58
CA PRO A 566 14.23 -14.31 9.98
C PRO A 566 13.18 -14.58 11.06
N MET A 567 12.42 -15.66 10.91
CA MET A 567 11.35 -16.05 11.82
C MET A 567 11.74 -17.32 12.58
N ALA A 568 11.32 -17.44 13.83
CA ALA A 568 11.46 -18.66 14.62
C ALA A 568 10.28 -18.83 15.59
N ARG A 569 10.12 -20.05 16.11
CA ARG A 569 9.19 -20.34 17.20
C ARG A 569 9.62 -19.62 18.48
N ALA A 570 8.67 -19.06 19.22
CA ALA A 570 8.94 -18.30 20.44
C ALA A 570 9.59 -19.14 21.55
N GLU A 571 9.20 -20.42 21.66
CA GLU A 571 9.62 -21.35 22.74
C GLU A 571 9.20 -20.92 24.16
N SER A 572 9.32 -21.84 25.11
CA SER A 572 9.08 -21.57 26.53
C SER A 572 10.38 -21.18 27.25
N TYR A 573 10.30 -20.31 28.25
CA TYR A 573 11.44 -19.87 29.07
C TYR A 573 11.01 -19.55 30.50
N GLY A 574 11.97 -19.39 31.42
CA GLY A 574 11.72 -18.89 32.77
C GLY A 574 10.63 -19.66 33.53
N ASP A 575 9.62 -18.95 34.02
CA ASP A 575 8.47 -19.54 34.71
C ASP A 575 7.47 -20.25 33.77
N ILE A 576 7.42 -19.90 32.48
CA ILE A 576 6.57 -20.56 31.47
C ILE A 576 7.04 -22.01 31.26
N ALA A 577 8.36 -22.21 31.12
CA ALA A 577 8.95 -23.55 31.02
C ALA A 577 8.80 -24.35 32.33
N ARG A 578 8.80 -23.69 33.49
CA ARG A 578 8.53 -24.34 34.78
C ARG A 578 7.07 -24.75 34.91
N LEU A 579 6.13 -23.96 34.40
CA LEU A 579 4.72 -24.30 34.37
C LEU A 579 4.49 -25.54 33.51
N GLU A 580 5.06 -25.59 32.31
CA GLU A 580 5.02 -26.76 31.42
C GLU A 580 5.46 -28.05 32.14
N GLN A 581 6.58 -28.02 32.88
CA GLN A 581 7.05 -29.17 33.68
C GLN A 581 6.05 -29.59 34.76
N LEU A 582 5.38 -28.64 35.42
CA LEU A 582 4.37 -28.95 36.43
C LEU A 582 3.10 -29.55 35.82
N LEU A 583 2.74 -29.19 34.59
CA LEU A 583 1.61 -29.78 33.87
C LEU A 583 1.90 -31.23 33.46
N ASP A 584 3.12 -31.52 33.01
CA ASP A 584 3.58 -32.89 32.77
C ASP A 584 3.57 -33.72 34.06
N GLU A 585 4.03 -33.16 35.17
CA GLU A 585 3.96 -33.81 36.48
C GLU A 585 2.51 -34.03 36.92
N HIS A 586 1.62 -33.06 36.69
CA HIS A 586 0.19 -33.20 36.95
C HIS A 586 -0.42 -34.36 36.18
N ALA A 587 -0.16 -34.46 34.87
CA ALA A 587 -0.65 -35.56 34.03
C ALA A 587 -0.14 -36.94 34.52
N ASN A 588 1.14 -37.02 34.91
CA ASN A 588 1.72 -38.24 35.48
C ASN A 588 1.09 -38.62 36.82
N ILE A 589 0.88 -37.65 37.72
CA ILE A 589 0.25 -37.86 39.03
C ILE A 589 -1.22 -38.27 38.86
N ALA A 590 -1.95 -37.66 37.93
CA ALA A 590 -3.33 -38.03 37.62
C ALA A 590 -3.46 -39.50 37.21
N ALA A 591 -2.48 -40.03 36.47
CA ALA A 591 -2.46 -41.42 36.03
C ALA A 591 -1.96 -42.41 37.09
N LEU A 592 -0.99 -42.02 37.93
CA LEU A 592 -0.23 -42.94 38.80
C LEU A 592 -0.56 -42.83 40.30
N ASP A 593 -0.87 -41.64 40.81
CA ASP A 593 -1.11 -41.39 42.24
C ASP A 593 -2.09 -40.23 42.48
N PRO A 594 -3.40 -40.40 42.19
CA PRO A 594 -4.39 -39.32 42.26
C PRO A 594 -4.51 -38.65 43.64
N ALA A 595 -4.10 -39.33 44.71
CA ALA A 595 -4.12 -38.77 46.07
C ALA A 595 -3.18 -37.56 46.23
N LYS A 596 -2.23 -37.35 45.31
CA LYS A 596 -1.30 -36.21 45.30
C LYS A 596 -1.77 -35.04 44.44
N LEU A 597 -2.87 -35.16 43.68
CA LEU A 597 -3.37 -34.09 42.81
C LEU A 597 -3.55 -32.73 43.52
N PRO A 598 -4.12 -32.65 44.73
CA PRO A 598 -4.26 -31.36 45.42
C PRO A 598 -2.92 -30.64 45.66
N ALA A 599 -1.83 -31.39 45.88
CA ALA A 599 -0.51 -30.83 46.14
C ALA A 599 0.13 -30.23 44.87
N ILE A 600 0.01 -30.92 43.72
CA ILE A 600 0.53 -30.41 42.44
C ILE A 600 -0.32 -29.23 41.93
N ARG A 601 -1.64 -29.28 42.11
CA ARG A 601 -2.55 -28.15 41.79
C ARG A 601 -2.21 -26.89 42.60
N ALA A 602 -1.88 -27.04 43.88
CA ALA A 602 -1.43 -25.93 44.71
C ALA A 602 -0.08 -25.35 44.23
N GLN A 603 0.85 -26.19 43.78
CA GLN A 603 2.12 -25.73 43.20
C GLN A 603 1.92 -24.98 41.89
N ILE A 604 1.10 -25.52 40.97
CA ILE A 604 0.74 -24.86 39.71
C ILE A 604 0.13 -23.48 39.99
N TRP A 605 -0.85 -23.41 40.89
CA TRP A 605 -1.48 -22.14 41.23
C TRP A 605 -0.50 -21.14 41.88
N THR A 606 0.37 -21.61 42.77
CA THR A 606 1.40 -20.76 43.39
C THR A 606 2.34 -20.16 42.33
N LEU A 607 2.75 -20.96 41.34
CA LEU A 607 3.58 -20.49 40.23
C LEU A 607 2.84 -19.47 39.36
N ILE A 608 1.59 -19.76 38.99
CA ILE A 608 0.74 -18.86 38.19
C ILE A 608 0.65 -17.49 38.86
N GLN A 609 0.36 -17.42 40.16
CA GLN A 609 0.29 -16.15 40.89
C GLN A 609 1.64 -15.45 41.03
N ALA A 610 2.71 -16.21 41.26
CA ALA A 610 4.06 -15.65 41.40
C ALA A 610 4.56 -15.03 40.08
N ALA A 611 4.25 -15.67 38.95
CA ALA A 611 4.64 -15.23 37.61
C ALA A 611 3.62 -14.31 36.93
N LYS A 612 2.56 -13.91 37.64
CA LYS A 612 1.47 -13.05 37.17
C LYS A 612 0.65 -13.63 36.00
N MET A 613 0.69 -14.95 35.81
CA MET A 613 -0.07 -15.63 34.75
C MET A 613 -1.57 -15.71 35.05
N ASP A 614 -1.98 -15.45 36.29
CA ASP A 614 -3.37 -15.24 36.67
C ASP A 614 -4.01 -14.07 35.91
N HIS A 615 -3.22 -13.04 35.56
CA HIS A 615 -3.67 -11.95 34.70
C HIS A 615 -3.84 -12.40 33.24
N ASP A 616 -2.86 -13.12 32.69
CA ASP A 616 -2.90 -13.64 31.31
C ASP A 616 -4.09 -14.56 31.06
N LEU A 617 -4.42 -15.41 32.04
CA LEU A 617 -5.49 -16.40 31.98
C LEU A 617 -6.85 -15.84 32.44
N GLY A 618 -6.92 -14.55 32.80
CA GLY A 618 -8.15 -13.91 33.28
C GLY A 618 -8.72 -14.50 34.58
N GLN A 619 -7.88 -15.13 35.42
CA GLN A 619 -8.30 -15.94 36.56
C GLN A 619 -7.92 -15.28 37.90
N ALA A 620 -8.82 -14.49 38.48
CA ALA A 620 -8.54 -13.75 39.73
C ALA A 620 -8.44 -14.61 41.01
N HIS A 621 -9.10 -15.77 41.02
CA HIS A 621 -9.15 -16.67 42.19
C HIS A 621 -8.85 -18.10 41.76
N ARG A 622 -8.24 -18.88 42.66
CA ARG A 622 -7.98 -20.30 42.40
C ARG A 622 -9.32 -21.03 42.12
N PRO A 623 -9.44 -21.76 40.99
CA PRO A 623 -10.59 -22.63 40.76
C PRO A 623 -10.71 -23.70 41.84
N ASP A 624 -11.94 -24.17 42.08
CA ASP A 624 -12.18 -25.30 42.97
C ASP A 624 -11.55 -26.58 42.38
N ASP A 625 -11.26 -27.57 43.22
CA ASP A 625 -10.56 -28.79 42.78
C ASP A 625 -11.32 -29.58 41.69
N GLU A 626 -12.65 -29.42 41.58
CA GLU A 626 -13.46 -30.04 40.52
C GLU A 626 -13.34 -29.32 39.17
N GLU A 627 -13.09 -28.00 39.18
CA GLU A 627 -12.98 -27.14 37.99
C GLU A 627 -11.50 -26.95 37.56
N PHE A 628 -10.55 -27.33 38.42
CA PHE A 628 -9.12 -27.14 38.17
C PHE A 628 -8.62 -27.92 36.96
N ASP A 629 -9.20 -29.09 36.65
CA ASP A 629 -8.80 -29.87 35.47
C ASP A 629 -9.23 -29.19 34.16
N ASP A 630 -10.39 -28.53 34.13
CA ASP A 630 -10.82 -27.71 32.99
C ASP A 630 -9.93 -26.46 32.86
N PHE A 631 -9.51 -25.88 33.99
CA PHE A 631 -8.54 -24.79 34.00
C PHE A 631 -7.16 -25.22 33.46
N ILE A 632 -6.73 -26.45 33.73
CA ILE A 632 -5.50 -27.02 33.15
C ILE A 632 -5.59 -27.08 31.62
N MET A 633 -6.74 -27.47 31.05
CA MET A 633 -6.94 -27.46 29.60
C MET A 633 -6.84 -26.05 29.01
N HIS A 634 -7.34 -25.03 29.72
CA HIS A 634 -7.18 -23.63 29.33
C HIS A 634 -5.72 -23.19 29.37
N ILE A 635 -4.98 -23.54 30.43
CA ILE A 635 -3.54 -23.28 30.55
C ILE A 635 -2.76 -23.95 29.40
N ASP A 636 -3.05 -25.21 29.11
CA ASP A 636 -2.39 -25.97 28.02
C ASP A 636 -2.58 -25.27 26.67
N GLY A 637 -3.81 -24.82 26.37
CA GLY A 637 -4.11 -24.06 25.16
C GLY A 637 -3.33 -22.75 25.08
N TRP A 638 -3.32 -21.96 26.17
CA TRP A 638 -2.58 -20.70 26.24
C TRP A 638 -1.06 -20.91 26.10
N LEU A 639 -0.48 -21.88 26.81
CA LEU A 639 0.94 -22.22 26.69
C LEU A 639 1.30 -22.63 25.28
N CYS A 640 0.47 -23.46 24.64
CA CYS A 640 0.68 -23.87 23.27
C CYS A 640 0.74 -22.66 22.33
N GLU A 641 -0.13 -21.67 22.50
CA GLU A 641 -0.18 -20.49 21.65
C GLU A 641 0.98 -19.50 21.88
N VAL A 642 1.41 -19.32 23.13
CA VAL A 642 2.57 -18.48 23.47
C VAL A 642 3.86 -19.13 23.02
N LYS A 643 3.99 -20.45 23.17
CA LYS A 643 5.18 -21.21 22.79
C LYS A 643 5.29 -21.38 21.28
N ASP A 644 4.20 -21.72 20.60
CA ASP A 644 4.22 -22.10 19.18
C ASP A 644 4.18 -20.91 18.22
N VAL A 645 3.83 -19.70 18.67
CA VAL A 645 3.77 -18.53 17.78
C VAL A 645 5.13 -18.25 17.12
N GLN A 646 5.07 -17.85 15.85
CA GLN A 646 6.25 -17.38 15.12
C GLN A 646 6.53 -15.93 15.48
N ILE A 647 7.76 -15.66 15.90
CA ILE A 647 8.29 -14.33 16.21
C ILE A 647 9.52 -14.09 15.35
N ARG A 648 9.94 -12.83 15.27
CA ARG A 648 11.20 -12.46 14.60
C ARG A 648 12.39 -12.92 15.43
N ASP A 649 13.36 -13.57 14.80
CA ASP A 649 14.64 -14.00 15.37
C ASP A 649 15.80 -13.17 14.77
N GLY A 650 15.56 -11.87 14.60
CA GLY A 650 16.52 -10.91 14.06
C GLY A 650 15.84 -9.94 13.09
N LEU A 651 16.68 -9.23 12.34
CA LEU A 651 16.27 -8.30 11.29
C LEU A 651 16.85 -8.75 9.95
N HIS A 652 16.16 -8.42 8.85
CA HIS A 652 16.68 -8.66 7.51
C HIS A 652 17.83 -7.70 7.19
N VAL A 653 18.81 -8.15 6.42
CA VAL A 653 19.87 -7.30 5.84
C VAL A 653 19.75 -7.40 4.33
N LEU A 654 19.65 -6.27 3.64
CA LEU A 654 19.40 -6.22 2.19
C LEU A 654 20.43 -7.06 1.40
N GLY A 655 19.94 -7.99 0.57
CA GLY A 655 20.74 -8.92 -0.22
C GLY A 655 21.28 -10.14 0.54
N ALA A 656 21.04 -10.26 1.86
CA ALA A 656 21.50 -11.39 2.66
C ALA A 656 20.45 -12.51 2.67
N ALA A 657 20.60 -13.50 1.79
CA ALA A 657 19.77 -14.69 1.81
C ALA A 657 19.98 -15.50 3.11
N PRO A 658 18.91 -16.01 3.74
CA PRO A 658 19.02 -16.80 4.96
C PRO A 658 19.77 -18.12 4.72
N GLN A 659 20.59 -18.53 5.68
CA GLN A 659 21.42 -19.75 5.62
C GLN A 659 21.38 -20.50 6.95
N GLY A 660 21.63 -21.81 6.93
CA GLY A 660 21.73 -22.64 8.13
C GLY A 660 20.46 -22.58 8.98
N GLU A 661 20.62 -22.31 10.28
CA GLU A 661 19.51 -22.29 11.24
C GLU A 661 18.42 -21.26 10.88
N ALA A 662 18.80 -20.06 10.40
CA ALA A 662 17.84 -19.05 9.97
C ALA A 662 16.98 -19.53 8.79
N ARG A 663 17.58 -20.24 7.82
CA ARG A 663 16.85 -20.82 6.69
C ARG A 663 15.96 -21.98 7.12
N ILE A 664 16.44 -22.85 8.01
CA ILE A 664 15.63 -23.95 8.58
C ILE A 664 14.39 -23.38 9.25
N ASN A 665 14.55 -22.41 10.15
CA ASN A 665 13.43 -21.83 10.90
C ASN A 665 12.44 -21.12 9.97
N LEU A 666 12.94 -20.35 9.00
CA LEU A 666 12.08 -19.64 8.05
C LEU A 666 11.31 -20.60 7.12
N VAL A 667 11.95 -21.65 6.61
CA VAL A 667 11.27 -22.66 5.80
C VAL A 667 10.22 -23.41 6.64
N LEU A 668 10.52 -23.75 7.89
CA LEU A 668 9.53 -24.35 8.80
C LEU A 668 8.31 -23.44 8.99
N ALA A 669 8.53 -22.13 9.19
CA ALA A 669 7.46 -21.15 9.32
C ALA A 669 6.59 -21.08 8.05
N MET A 670 7.20 -21.04 6.86
CA MET A 670 6.48 -21.00 5.57
C MET A 670 5.69 -22.29 5.28
N LEU A 671 6.26 -23.45 5.62
CA LEU A 671 5.62 -24.75 5.40
C LEU A 671 4.55 -25.08 6.45
N ARG A 672 4.39 -24.24 7.47
CA ARG A 672 3.36 -24.44 8.50
C ARG A 672 1.95 -24.19 7.98
N ALA A 673 1.79 -23.20 7.10
CA ALA A 673 0.51 -22.85 6.48
C ALA A 673 0.14 -23.82 5.35
N ARG A 674 -1.16 -23.92 5.04
CA ARG A 674 -1.61 -24.53 3.78
C ARG A 674 -1.16 -23.68 2.61
N GLN A 675 -0.72 -24.31 1.53
CA GLN A 675 -0.13 -23.61 0.40
C GLN A 675 -1.20 -23.24 -0.63
N MET A 676 -1.34 -21.94 -0.87
CA MET A 676 -2.09 -21.38 -1.99
C MET A 676 -1.13 -21.23 -3.17
N TRP A 677 -1.29 -22.05 -4.20
CA TRP A 677 -0.34 -22.12 -5.31
C TRP A 677 -1.03 -22.28 -6.66
N ALA A 678 -0.60 -21.51 -7.65
CA ALA A 678 -1.13 -21.53 -9.02
C ALA A 678 -2.68 -21.41 -9.06
N GLY A 679 -3.25 -20.59 -8.18
CA GLY A 679 -4.69 -20.37 -8.06
C GLY A 679 -5.48 -21.51 -7.40
N GLN A 680 -4.80 -22.52 -6.84
CA GLN A 680 -5.39 -23.58 -6.02
C GLN A 680 -5.20 -23.26 -4.54
N VAL A 681 -6.29 -23.31 -3.78
CA VAL A 681 -6.37 -22.79 -2.39
C VAL A 681 -5.68 -23.70 -1.38
N ALA A 682 -5.81 -25.02 -1.56
CA ALA A 682 -5.16 -26.03 -0.75
C ALA A 682 -4.36 -26.97 -1.67
N ALA A 683 -3.43 -26.39 -2.44
CA ALA A 683 -2.59 -27.15 -3.36
C ALA A 683 -1.77 -28.21 -2.60
N LEU A 684 -1.27 -27.82 -1.42
CA LEU A 684 -0.59 -28.69 -0.48
C LEU A 684 -1.03 -28.36 0.97
N PRO A 685 -1.15 -29.36 1.85
CA PRO A 685 -1.35 -29.12 3.27
C PRO A 685 -0.10 -28.48 3.90
N GLY A 686 -0.25 -27.96 5.12
CA GLY A 686 0.92 -27.60 5.93
C GLY A 686 1.74 -28.86 6.30
N LEU A 687 3.04 -28.71 6.55
CA LEU A 687 3.94 -29.81 6.91
C LEU A 687 3.46 -30.54 8.17
N ARG A 688 2.98 -29.79 9.17
CA ARG A 688 2.47 -30.38 10.42
C ARG A 688 1.13 -31.08 10.23
N GLU A 689 0.27 -30.56 9.36
CA GLU A 689 -0.97 -31.21 8.94
C GLU A 689 -0.65 -32.54 8.22
N ALA A 690 0.32 -32.54 7.31
CA ALA A 690 0.79 -33.75 6.62
C ALA A 690 1.42 -34.80 7.57
N LEU A 691 1.93 -34.37 8.73
CA LEU A 691 2.41 -35.23 9.83
C LEU A 691 1.28 -35.69 10.78
N GLY A 692 0.04 -35.24 10.56
CA GLY A 692 -1.14 -35.64 11.30
C GLY A 692 -1.48 -34.75 12.50
N LEU A 693 -1.07 -33.48 12.49
CA LEU A 693 -1.50 -32.51 13.52
C LEU A 693 -2.97 -32.14 13.31
N ALA A 694 -3.79 -32.39 14.33
CA ALA A 694 -5.16 -31.89 14.42
C ALA A 694 -5.17 -30.50 15.08
N GLU A 695 -6.22 -29.72 14.82
CA GLU A 695 -6.33 -28.33 15.30
C GLU A 695 -6.47 -28.22 16.82
N ASP A 696 -7.06 -29.23 17.47
CA ASP A 696 -7.30 -29.34 18.91
C ASP A 696 -6.28 -30.26 19.62
N ALA A 697 -5.12 -30.50 19.00
CA ALA A 697 -4.10 -31.37 19.57
C ALA A 697 -3.51 -30.78 20.87
N PRO A 698 -3.25 -31.62 21.89
CA PRO A 698 -2.60 -31.18 23.13
C PRO A 698 -1.15 -30.73 22.86
N ILE A 699 -0.62 -29.84 23.71
CA ILE A 699 0.71 -29.23 23.55
C ILE A 699 1.83 -30.27 23.33
N ALA A 700 1.83 -31.36 24.10
CA ALA A 700 2.81 -32.43 23.95
C ALA A 700 2.81 -33.03 22.53
N ARG A 701 1.62 -33.16 21.91
CA ARG A 701 1.50 -33.64 20.53
C ARG A 701 1.94 -32.61 19.51
N VAL A 702 1.67 -31.32 19.75
CA VAL A 702 2.16 -30.21 18.93
C VAL A 702 3.69 -30.21 18.91
N ASP A 703 4.33 -30.36 20.07
CA ASP A 703 5.78 -30.39 20.20
C ASP A 703 6.43 -31.62 19.55
N GLU A 704 5.83 -32.81 19.71
CA GLU A 704 6.29 -34.01 19.01
C GLU A 704 6.29 -33.82 17.49
N ILE A 705 5.20 -33.25 16.93
CA ILE A 705 5.09 -33.02 15.49
C ILE A 705 6.03 -31.90 15.03
N GLU A 706 6.18 -30.82 15.79
CA GLU A 706 7.12 -29.74 15.47
C GLU A 706 8.57 -30.27 15.47
N ALA A 707 8.95 -31.09 16.44
CA ALA A 707 10.28 -31.70 16.50
C ALA A 707 10.55 -32.60 15.28
N GLU A 708 9.55 -33.39 14.85
CA GLU A 708 9.67 -34.21 13.64
C GLU A 708 9.72 -33.37 12.37
N ALA A 709 8.89 -32.33 12.25
CA ALA A 709 8.93 -31.38 11.15
C ALA A 709 10.32 -30.72 11.05
N ARG A 710 10.87 -30.26 12.18
CA ARG A 710 12.22 -29.71 12.25
C ARG A 710 13.27 -30.73 11.83
N ARG A 711 13.21 -31.97 12.32
CA ARG A 711 14.15 -33.05 11.93
C ARG A 711 14.16 -33.26 10.41
N LEU A 712 12.98 -33.27 9.78
CA LEU A 712 12.83 -33.43 8.34
C LEU A 712 13.43 -32.24 7.57
N VAL A 713 13.13 -31.01 7.98
CA VAL A 713 13.66 -29.80 7.33
C VAL A 713 15.18 -29.67 7.52
N THR A 714 15.71 -30.00 8.70
CA THR A 714 17.16 -30.06 8.92
C THR A 714 17.82 -31.11 8.04
N ALA A 715 17.20 -32.29 7.86
CA ALA A 715 17.73 -33.30 6.95
C ALA A 715 17.71 -32.83 5.48
N MET A 716 16.73 -32.02 5.08
CA MET A 716 16.72 -31.35 3.76
C MET A 716 17.86 -30.34 3.62
N GLU A 717 18.08 -29.49 4.63
CA GLU A 717 19.18 -28.51 4.68
C GLU A 717 20.54 -29.21 4.57
N ASP A 718 20.80 -30.23 5.39
CA ASP A 718 22.04 -31.00 5.41
C ASP A 718 22.29 -31.76 4.09
N GLY A 719 21.20 -32.17 3.43
CA GLY A 719 21.22 -32.83 2.13
C GLY A 719 21.38 -31.88 0.94
N GLY A 720 21.40 -30.56 1.16
CA GLY A 720 21.46 -29.55 0.10
C GLY A 720 20.18 -29.43 -0.72
N TRP A 721 19.01 -29.65 -0.09
CA TRP A 721 17.68 -29.54 -0.68
C TRP A 721 17.46 -30.38 -1.95
N PRO A 722 17.60 -31.72 -1.87
CA PRO A 722 17.41 -32.58 -3.03
C PRO A 722 15.94 -32.63 -3.47
N ALA A 723 15.69 -32.65 -4.78
CA ALA A 723 14.34 -32.83 -5.31
C ALA A 723 13.77 -34.25 -5.08
N ASP A 724 14.65 -35.26 -4.98
CA ASP A 724 14.28 -36.61 -4.55
C ASP A 724 14.37 -36.72 -3.02
N VAL A 725 13.20 -36.67 -2.38
CA VAL A 725 13.05 -36.71 -0.92
C VAL A 725 12.72 -38.10 -0.38
N SER A 726 12.80 -39.14 -1.23
CA SER A 726 12.47 -40.52 -0.84
C SER A 726 13.35 -41.08 0.28
N ALA A 727 14.58 -40.59 0.42
CA ALA A 727 15.49 -40.96 1.49
C ALA A 727 15.17 -40.27 2.84
N ILE A 728 14.29 -39.26 2.86
CA ILE A 728 14.04 -38.40 4.02
C ILE A 728 12.71 -38.76 4.70
N SER A 729 11.66 -39.06 3.92
CA SER A 729 10.37 -39.49 4.43
C SER A 729 9.68 -40.46 3.48
N ASP A 730 9.04 -41.49 4.05
CA ASP A 730 8.21 -42.45 3.32
C ASP A 730 6.74 -42.00 3.19
N VAL A 731 6.34 -40.94 3.91
CA VAL A 731 4.95 -40.46 3.95
C VAL A 731 4.66 -39.63 2.68
N PRO A 732 3.70 -40.05 1.80
CA PRO A 732 3.49 -39.40 0.51
C PRO A 732 3.25 -37.89 0.59
N GLN A 733 2.34 -37.43 1.46
CA GLN A 733 2.02 -36.01 1.60
C GLN A 733 3.22 -35.19 2.11
N VAL A 734 3.98 -35.72 3.07
CA VAL A 734 5.22 -35.09 3.55
C VAL A 734 6.24 -34.98 2.41
N ARG A 735 6.38 -36.01 1.57
CA ARG A 735 7.27 -35.93 0.40
C ARG A 735 6.87 -34.83 -0.58
N ASP A 736 5.58 -34.62 -0.80
CA ASP A 736 5.12 -33.57 -1.71
C ASP A 736 5.41 -32.17 -1.14
N VAL A 737 5.20 -31.97 0.17
CA VAL A 737 5.56 -30.71 0.87
C VAL A 737 7.07 -30.46 0.86
N LEU A 738 7.89 -31.47 1.16
CA LEU A 738 9.35 -31.33 1.16
C LEU A 738 9.91 -31.13 -0.27
N ARG A 739 9.32 -31.78 -1.28
CA ARG A 739 9.66 -31.53 -2.68
C ARG A 739 9.35 -30.09 -3.06
N PHE A 740 8.17 -29.59 -2.71
CA PHE A 740 7.78 -28.19 -2.93
C PHE A 740 8.76 -27.21 -2.26
N ALA A 741 9.20 -27.52 -1.04
CA ALA A 741 10.22 -26.73 -0.37
C ALA A 741 11.54 -26.67 -1.17
N ALA A 742 11.99 -27.82 -1.70
CA ALA A 742 13.21 -27.92 -2.49
C ALA A 742 13.11 -27.32 -3.90
N THR A 743 11.93 -27.34 -4.53
CA THR A 743 11.76 -26.88 -5.92
C THR A 743 11.26 -25.44 -6.02
N GLU A 744 10.51 -24.94 -5.04
CA GLU A 744 9.92 -23.60 -5.08
C GLU A 744 10.47 -22.71 -3.96
N VAL A 745 10.30 -23.10 -2.69
CA VAL A 745 10.59 -22.21 -1.54
C VAL A 745 12.07 -21.83 -1.48
N VAL A 746 12.96 -22.82 -1.42
CA VAL A 746 14.40 -22.58 -1.22
C VAL A 746 15.10 -21.95 -2.42
N PRO A 747 14.81 -22.34 -3.67
CA PRO A 747 15.34 -21.63 -4.83
C PRO A 747 14.92 -20.16 -4.87
N ARG A 748 13.66 -19.85 -4.50
CA ARG A 748 13.17 -18.47 -4.43
C ARG A 748 13.79 -17.69 -3.27
N LEU A 749 13.96 -18.29 -2.10
CA LEU A 749 14.69 -17.69 -0.96
C LEU A 749 16.17 -17.43 -1.28
N SER A 750 16.80 -18.32 -2.04
CA SER A 750 18.22 -18.16 -2.41
C SER A 750 18.43 -16.94 -3.32
N ARG A 751 17.39 -16.52 -4.02
CA ARG A 751 17.37 -15.31 -4.87
C ARG A 751 17.09 -14.01 -4.10
N THR A 752 17.03 -14.03 -2.77
CA THR A 752 17.07 -12.80 -1.95
C THR A 752 18.31 -11.93 -2.25
N THR A 753 19.38 -12.50 -2.81
CA THR A 753 20.52 -11.74 -3.36
C THR A 753 20.15 -10.82 -4.53
N ASP A 754 19.03 -11.06 -5.20
CA ASP A 754 18.52 -10.22 -6.29
C ASP A 754 18.13 -8.82 -5.78
N GLU A 755 17.93 -8.63 -4.47
CA GLU A 755 17.64 -7.32 -3.86
C GLU A 755 18.70 -6.27 -4.19
N LEU A 756 19.97 -6.51 -3.85
CA LEU A 756 21.05 -5.59 -4.18
C LEU A 756 21.30 -5.52 -5.69
N THR A 757 21.14 -6.65 -6.38
CA THR A 757 21.30 -6.74 -7.84
C THR A 757 20.32 -5.81 -8.53
N ASN A 758 19.06 -5.79 -8.11
CA ASN A 758 18.01 -5.02 -8.74
C ASN A 758 17.96 -3.56 -8.27
N VAL A 759 18.47 -3.23 -7.06
CA VAL A 759 18.78 -1.83 -6.72
C VAL A 759 19.83 -1.26 -7.67
N LEU A 760 20.92 -2.00 -7.90
CA LEU A 760 21.97 -1.59 -8.84
C LEU A 760 21.46 -1.53 -10.29
N HIS A 761 20.61 -2.49 -10.68
CA HIS A 761 19.99 -2.52 -12.00
C HIS A 761 19.07 -1.32 -12.22
N ALA A 762 18.25 -0.95 -11.24
CA ALA A 762 17.44 0.27 -11.27
C ALA A 762 18.32 1.52 -11.39
N LEU A 763 19.42 1.59 -10.63
CA LEU A 763 20.39 2.69 -10.74
C LEU A 763 21.10 2.74 -12.11
N ASN A 764 21.12 1.64 -12.86
CA ASN A 764 21.59 1.57 -14.25
C ASN A 764 20.52 1.93 -15.27
N GLY A 765 19.32 2.36 -14.84
CA GLY A 765 18.19 2.61 -15.75
C GLY A 765 17.68 1.31 -16.38
N GLY A 766 17.71 0.21 -15.63
CA GLY A 766 17.16 -1.10 -16.02
C GLY A 766 15.70 -1.29 -15.67
N TYR A 767 15.08 -2.28 -16.30
CA TYR A 767 13.73 -2.71 -15.94
C TYR A 767 13.77 -3.62 -14.70
N VAL A 768 13.18 -3.18 -13.60
CA VAL A 768 13.03 -4.04 -12.40
C VAL A 768 11.80 -4.94 -12.57
N PRO A 769 11.95 -6.28 -12.55
CA PRO A 769 10.82 -7.19 -12.70
C PRO A 769 9.77 -6.98 -11.63
N ALA A 770 8.50 -7.09 -12.01
CA ALA A 770 7.38 -7.05 -11.08
C ALA A 770 7.09 -8.42 -10.45
N GLY A 771 6.32 -8.44 -9.38
CA GLY A 771 5.88 -9.66 -8.70
C GLY A 771 4.73 -9.38 -7.73
N PRO A 772 4.01 -10.41 -7.26
CA PRO A 772 2.99 -10.22 -6.24
C PRO A 772 3.64 -9.89 -4.89
N SER A 773 2.87 -9.27 -4.01
CA SER A 773 3.24 -8.89 -2.65
C SER A 773 2.32 -9.54 -1.61
N GLY A 774 2.79 -9.68 -0.37
CA GLY A 774 2.05 -10.37 0.70
C GLY A 774 2.96 -11.14 1.66
N SER A 775 2.36 -11.81 2.64
CA SER A 775 3.10 -12.61 3.62
C SER A 775 3.41 -14.01 3.05
N PRO A 776 4.69 -14.40 2.92
CA PRO A 776 5.04 -15.76 2.55
C PRO A 776 4.71 -16.78 3.67
N LEU A 777 4.41 -16.31 4.89
CA LEU A 777 3.98 -17.17 6.00
C LEU A 777 2.50 -17.56 5.93
N ARG A 778 1.72 -16.87 5.07
CA ARG A 778 0.29 -17.15 4.87
C ARG A 778 0.03 -18.12 3.70
N GLY A 779 1.02 -18.94 3.36
CA GLY A 779 0.93 -19.89 2.25
C GLY A 779 1.06 -19.28 0.85
N LEU A 780 1.53 -18.02 0.75
CA LEU A 780 1.63 -17.26 -0.49
C LEU A 780 3.07 -17.24 -1.04
N ILE A 781 3.62 -18.40 -1.39
CA ILE A 781 5.05 -18.53 -1.73
C ILE A 781 5.45 -17.78 -3.03
N ASN A 782 4.50 -17.46 -3.91
CA ASN A 782 4.79 -16.75 -5.17
C ASN A 782 5.17 -15.27 -4.96
N VAL A 783 5.01 -14.73 -3.74
CA VAL A 783 5.61 -13.44 -3.32
C VAL A 783 7.14 -13.52 -3.22
N LEU A 784 7.72 -14.72 -3.31
CA LEU A 784 9.15 -14.94 -3.51
C LEU A 784 9.44 -15.27 -5.00
N PRO A 785 10.63 -14.94 -5.52
CA PRO A 785 11.77 -14.31 -4.84
C PRO A 785 11.55 -12.83 -4.55
N THR A 786 12.35 -12.26 -3.65
CA THR A 786 12.40 -10.80 -3.45
C THR A 786 13.37 -10.13 -4.44
N GLY A 787 13.52 -8.82 -4.36
CA GLY A 787 14.22 -7.98 -5.32
C GLY A 787 13.34 -7.46 -6.45
N ARG A 788 12.01 -7.43 -6.29
CA ARG A 788 11.04 -7.10 -7.35
C ARG A 788 10.30 -5.79 -7.11
N ASN A 789 9.85 -5.14 -8.18
CA ASN A 789 8.98 -3.98 -8.12
C ASN A 789 7.53 -4.42 -7.97
N PHE A 790 7.14 -4.88 -6.77
CA PHE A 790 5.88 -5.59 -6.59
C PHE A 790 4.65 -4.81 -7.06
N TYR A 791 3.59 -5.54 -7.39
CA TYR A 791 2.22 -5.05 -7.52
C TYR A 791 1.36 -5.62 -6.38
N SER A 792 0.16 -5.07 -6.22
CA SER A 792 -0.80 -5.52 -5.21
C SER A 792 -1.87 -6.44 -5.80
N VAL A 793 -3.07 -5.93 -6.04
CA VAL A 793 -4.29 -6.71 -6.34
C VAL A 793 -5.19 -5.97 -7.33
N ASP A 794 -6.10 -6.68 -8.01
CA ASP A 794 -7.20 -6.01 -8.72
C ASP A 794 -8.20 -5.47 -7.67
N PRO A 795 -8.32 -4.13 -7.49
CA PRO A 795 -9.17 -3.56 -6.45
C PRO A 795 -10.66 -3.86 -6.66
N LYS A 796 -11.08 -4.31 -7.86
CA LYS A 796 -12.47 -4.71 -8.15
C LYS A 796 -12.77 -6.19 -7.84
N ALA A 797 -11.76 -6.96 -7.44
CA ALA A 797 -11.90 -8.37 -7.09
C ALA A 797 -11.87 -8.63 -5.57
N ILE A 798 -12.14 -7.58 -4.78
CA ILE A 798 -12.11 -7.59 -3.32
C ILE A 798 -13.53 -7.32 -2.78
N PRO A 799 -14.01 -8.09 -1.78
CA PRO A 799 -13.36 -9.27 -1.21
C PRO A 799 -13.37 -10.46 -2.19
N SER A 800 -12.35 -11.32 -2.12
CA SER A 800 -12.37 -12.60 -2.83
C SER A 800 -13.35 -13.59 -2.18
N ALA A 801 -13.69 -14.68 -2.85
CA ALA A 801 -14.53 -15.74 -2.28
C ALA A 801 -13.91 -16.40 -1.03
N LEU A 802 -12.57 -16.46 -0.95
CA LEU A 802 -11.86 -16.98 0.22
C LEU A 802 -11.83 -15.99 1.36
N ALA A 803 -11.61 -14.71 1.04
CA ALA A 803 -11.71 -13.66 2.04
C ALA A 803 -13.12 -13.59 2.63
N TRP A 804 -14.16 -13.91 1.84
CA TRP A 804 -15.52 -14.08 2.33
C TRP A 804 -15.65 -15.19 3.38
N GLU A 805 -15.09 -16.38 3.14
CA GLU A 805 -15.10 -17.48 4.11
C GLU A 805 -14.37 -17.11 5.41
N THR A 806 -13.18 -16.51 5.30
CA THR A 806 -12.39 -16.04 6.47
C THR A 806 -13.14 -14.94 7.22
N GLY A 807 -13.69 -13.94 6.53
CA GLY A 807 -14.45 -12.85 7.14
C GLY A 807 -15.73 -13.31 7.83
N GLN A 808 -16.39 -14.36 7.31
CA GLN A 808 -17.50 -15.01 8.02
C GLN A 808 -17.03 -15.66 9.32
N ALA A 809 -15.94 -16.43 9.29
CA ALA A 809 -15.38 -17.08 10.48
C ALA A 809 -14.95 -16.04 11.53
N MET A 810 -14.37 -14.92 11.11
CA MET A 810 -13.99 -13.81 12.00
C MET A 810 -15.21 -13.16 12.66
N ALA A 811 -16.24 -12.84 11.87
CA ALA A 811 -17.48 -12.26 12.40
C ALA A 811 -18.15 -13.21 13.41
N ASP A 812 -18.25 -14.50 13.09
CA ASP A 812 -18.85 -15.50 13.97
C ASP A 812 -18.03 -15.70 15.25
N SER A 813 -16.69 -15.74 15.15
CA SER A 813 -15.78 -15.80 16.29
C SER A 813 -15.94 -14.58 17.21
N LEU A 814 -16.00 -13.36 16.64
CA LEU A 814 -16.19 -12.13 17.40
C LEU A 814 -17.52 -12.13 18.15
N LEU A 815 -18.60 -12.49 17.47
CA LEU A 815 -19.94 -12.51 18.07
C LEU A 815 -20.10 -13.62 19.11
N ALA A 816 -19.50 -14.79 18.87
CA ALA A 816 -19.47 -15.88 19.86
C ALA A 816 -18.70 -15.46 21.12
N ARG A 817 -17.54 -14.80 20.95
CA ARG A 817 -16.75 -14.27 22.06
C ARG A 817 -17.54 -13.22 22.86
N TYR A 818 -18.13 -12.23 22.20
CA TYR A 818 -18.92 -11.21 22.88
C TYR A 818 -20.10 -11.82 23.64
N ARG A 819 -20.79 -12.79 23.06
CA ARG A 819 -21.93 -13.44 23.70
C ARG A 819 -21.53 -14.29 24.90
N ALA A 820 -20.34 -14.90 24.88
CA ALA A 820 -19.78 -15.59 26.04
C ALA A 820 -19.47 -14.60 27.18
N ASP A 821 -18.88 -13.45 26.86
CA ASP A 821 -18.47 -12.44 27.83
C ASP A 821 -19.66 -11.66 28.43
N TYR A 822 -20.70 -11.37 27.63
CA TYR A 822 -21.78 -10.44 28.00
C TYR A 822 -23.21 -11.02 27.94
N GLY A 823 -23.40 -12.22 27.40
CA GLY A 823 -24.69 -12.94 27.38
C GLY A 823 -25.69 -12.50 26.30
N ASP A 824 -25.40 -11.46 25.53
CA ASP A 824 -26.25 -10.95 24.43
C ASP A 824 -25.39 -10.58 23.20
N TRP A 825 -26.02 -10.18 22.09
CA TRP A 825 -25.31 -9.69 20.91
C TRP A 825 -24.88 -8.22 21.06
N PRO A 826 -23.72 -7.81 20.50
CA PRO A 826 -23.35 -6.40 20.46
C PRO A 826 -24.29 -5.67 19.50
N LYS A 827 -24.69 -4.43 19.81
CA LYS A 827 -25.55 -3.66 18.90
C LYS A 827 -24.77 -2.98 17.80
N SER A 828 -23.51 -2.62 18.07
CA SER A 828 -22.60 -2.02 17.11
C SER A 828 -21.15 -2.46 17.33
N VAL A 829 -20.46 -2.73 16.24
CA VAL A 829 -19.02 -3.02 16.20
C VAL A 829 -18.29 -1.86 15.51
N GLY A 830 -17.24 -1.34 16.12
CA GLY A 830 -16.28 -0.43 15.48
C GLY A 830 -15.12 -1.23 14.90
N LEU A 831 -14.88 -1.16 13.59
CA LEU A 831 -13.79 -1.89 12.93
C LEU A 831 -12.83 -0.92 12.24
N SER A 832 -11.54 -1.07 12.50
CA SER A 832 -10.50 -0.35 11.77
C SER A 832 -10.02 -1.18 10.57
N ALA A 833 -10.19 -0.66 9.34
CA ALA A 833 -9.85 -1.33 8.09
C ALA A 833 -8.69 -0.64 7.37
N TRP A 834 -7.67 -1.40 7.00
CA TRP A 834 -6.44 -0.89 6.37
C TRP A 834 -6.26 -1.40 4.95
N GLY A 835 -5.73 -0.56 4.06
CA GLY A 835 -5.48 -0.97 2.68
C GLY A 835 -4.43 -2.09 2.58
N THR A 836 -3.40 -2.07 3.43
CA THR A 836 -2.36 -3.11 3.46
C THR A 836 -2.95 -4.48 3.84
N SER A 837 -3.89 -4.52 4.80
CA SER A 837 -4.66 -5.71 5.19
C SER A 837 -5.49 -6.26 4.04
N ALA A 838 -6.22 -5.39 3.32
CA ALA A 838 -7.02 -5.79 2.16
C ALA A 838 -6.15 -6.37 1.02
N MET A 839 -4.93 -5.87 0.84
CA MET A 839 -3.99 -6.39 -0.16
C MET A 839 -3.40 -7.75 0.23
N ARG A 840 -3.02 -7.95 1.50
CA ARG A 840 -2.48 -9.24 1.99
C ARG A 840 -3.52 -10.37 1.97
N THR A 841 -4.77 -10.03 2.26
CA THR A 841 -5.84 -11.01 2.50
C THR A 841 -6.83 -11.15 1.35
N ALA A 842 -6.77 -10.24 0.36
CA ALA A 842 -7.82 -10.06 -0.63
C ALA A 842 -9.20 -9.72 0.00
N GLY A 843 -9.22 -9.11 1.19
CA GLY A 843 -10.38 -8.39 1.74
C GLY A 843 -11.06 -9.00 2.97
N ASP A 844 -10.34 -9.63 3.90
CA ASP A 844 -10.93 -10.25 5.10
C ASP A 844 -11.75 -9.24 5.93
N ASP A 845 -11.19 -8.06 6.23
CA ASP A 845 -11.89 -6.99 6.97
C ASP A 845 -13.21 -6.57 6.30
N ILE A 846 -13.22 -6.51 4.96
CA ILE A 846 -14.40 -6.10 4.19
C ILE A 846 -15.48 -7.18 4.25
N ALA A 847 -15.06 -8.45 4.15
CA ALA A 847 -15.93 -9.59 4.30
C ALA A 847 -16.50 -9.71 5.72
N GLU A 848 -15.71 -9.40 6.75
CA GLU A 848 -16.18 -9.37 8.14
C GLU A 848 -17.30 -8.34 8.33
N VAL A 849 -17.15 -7.11 7.78
CA VAL A 849 -18.22 -6.10 7.81
C VAL A 849 -19.49 -6.64 7.14
N PHE A 850 -19.36 -7.21 5.94
CA PHE A 850 -20.50 -7.80 5.22
C PHE A 850 -21.16 -8.93 5.99
N ALA A 851 -20.39 -9.81 6.62
CA ALA A 851 -20.90 -10.90 7.44
C ALA A 851 -21.67 -10.35 8.64
N LEU A 852 -21.14 -9.37 9.38
CA LEU A 852 -21.78 -8.76 10.55
C LEU A 852 -23.16 -8.15 10.22
N ILE A 853 -23.27 -7.40 9.11
CA ILE A 853 -24.54 -6.79 8.66
C ILE A 853 -25.46 -7.78 7.92
N GLY A 854 -24.94 -8.96 7.54
CA GLY A 854 -25.67 -10.01 6.85
C GLY A 854 -25.87 -9.76 5.35
N VAL A 855 -24.81 -9.39 4.64
CA VAL A 855 -24.78 -9.19 3.17
C VAL A 855 -23.76 -10.15 2.56
N ARG A 856 -24.11 -10.76 1.41
CA ARG A 856 -23.23 -11.64 0.64
C ARG A 856 -22.76 -10.91 -0.64
N PRO A 857 -21.45 -10.88 -0.94
CA PRO A 857 -20.96 -10.42 -2.24
C PRO A 857 -21.32 -11.37 -3.39
N ILE A 858 -21.50 -10.84 -4.59
CA ILE A 858 -21.74 -11.62 -5.82
C ILE A 858 -20.56 -11.44 -6.77
N TRP A 859 -19.95 -12.54 -7.21
CA TRP A 859 -18.80 -12.52 -8.12
C TRP A 859 -19.18 -12.91 -9.55
N ASP A 860 -18.53 -12.25 -10.53
CA ASP A 860 -18.50 -12.73 -11.90
C ASP A 860 -17.52 -13.93 -12.01
N PRO A 861 -17.97 -15.12 -12.49
CA PRO A 861 -17.13 -16.31 -12.52
C PRO A 861 -15.87 -16.19 -13.41
N ALA A 862 -15.91 -15.35 -14.44
CA ALA A 862 -14.83 -15.24 -15.42
C ALA A 862 -13.71 -14.30 -14.95
N SER A 863 -14.08 -13.11 -14.47
CA SER A 863 -13.16 -12.07 -14.03
C SER A 863 -12.83 -12.14 -12.54
N ARG A 864 -13.61 -12.88 -11.74
CA ARG A 864 -13.58 -12.91 -10.26
C ARG A 864 -13.89 -11.57 -9.60
N ARG A 865 -14.36 -10.58 -10.35
CA ARG A 865 -14.73 -9.26 -9.82
C ARG A 865 -16.05 -9.33 -9.06
N VAL A 866 -16.18 -8.53 -8.02
CA VAL A 866 -17.45 -8.32 -7.33
C VAL A 866 -18.36 -7.48 -8.23
N THR A 867 -19.57 -7.96 -8.49
CA THR A 867 -20.55 -7.36 -9.41
C THR A 867 -21.85 -6.94 -8.74
N GLY A 868 -22.10 -7.41 -7.53
CA GLY A 868 -23.30 -7.08 -6.77
C GLY A 868 -23.22 -7.51 -5.32
N LEU A 869 -24.27 -7.19 -4.58
CA LEU A 869 -24.47 -7.54 -3.17
C LEU A 869 -25.88 -8.10 -3.00
N GLU A 870 -26.03 -9.10 -2.14
CA GLU A 870 -27.31 -9.73 -1.80
C GLU A 870 -27.50 -9.76 -0.27
N PRO A 871 -28.59 -9.22 0.29
CA PRO A 871 -28.91 -9.41 1.70
C PRO A 871 -29.16 -10.90 1.99
N ILE A 872 -28.46 -11.44 2.98
CA ILE A 872 -28.73 -12.77 3.51
C ILE A 872 -30.09 -12.72 4.22
N ALA A 873 -30.99 -13.66 3.91
CA ALA A 873 -32.30 -13.72 4.54
C ALA A 873 -32.16 -13.91 6.05
N ARG A 874 -33.06 -13.29 6.84
CA ARG A 874 -32.98 -13.33 8.30
C ARG A 874 -32.97 -14.76 8.85
N GLU A 875 -33.76 -15.66 8.27
CA GLU A 875 -33.82 -17.07 8.65
C GLU A 875 -32.50 -17.81 8.40
N GLU A 876 -31.77 -17.42 7.34
CA GLU A 876 -30.44 -17.96 7.03
C GLU A 876 -29.37 -17.36 7.94
N LEU A 877 -29.45 -16.05 8.25
CA LEU A 877 -28.50 -15.37 9.12
C LEU A 877 -28.56 -15.89 10.56
N GLY A 878 -29.74 -16.26 11.07
CA GLY A 878 -29.91 -16.90 12.38
C GLY A 878 -29.63 -16.02 13.61
N ARG A 879 -29.34 -14.73 13.40
CA ARG A 879 -29.03 -13.72 14.44
C ARG A 879 -29.46 -12.32 13.99
N PRO A 880 -29.45 -11.31 14.88
CA PRO A 880 -29.63 -9.91 14.50
C PRO A 880 -28.59 -9.44 13.47
N ARG A 881 -28.95 -8.42 12.68
CA ARG A 881 -27.98 -7.68 11.87
C ARG A 881 -27.27 -6.68 12.79
N ILE A 882 -25.95 -6.81 12.90
CA ILE A 882 -25.13 -5.99 13.80
C ILE A 882 -24.77 -4.70 13.07
N ASP A 883 -24.93 -3.53 13.72
CA ASP A 883 -24.47 -2.28 13.11
C ASP A 883 -22.94 -2.23 13.12
N VAL A 884 -22.34 -1.59 12.12
CA VAL A 884 -20.88 -1.51 12.02
C VAL A 884 -20.46 -0.09 11.68
N THR A 885 -19.51 0.45 12.46
CA THR A 885 -18.83 1.70 12.16
C THR A 885 -17.41 1.40 11.70
N VAL A 886 -17.08 1.75 10.47
CA VAL A 886 -15.79 1.45 9.84
C VAL A 886 -14.90 2.68 9.90
N ARG A 887 -13.72 2.55 10.51
CA ARG A 887 -12.62 3.52 10.36
C ARG A 887 -11.68 3.04 9.26
N ILE A 888 -11.73 3.66 8.09
CA ILE A 888 -10.77 3.39 7.01
C ILE A 888 -9.51 4.26 7.18
N SER A 889 -8.34 3.72 6.84
CA SER A 889 -7.12 4.54 6.72
C SER A 889 -7.15 5.39 5.44
N GLY A 890 -6.35 6.48 5.40
CA GLY A 890 -6.21 7.30 4.19
C GLY A 890 -5.79 6.47 2.97
N PHE A 891 -4.86 5.52 3.13
CA PHE A 891 -4.48 4.64 2.02
C PHE A 891 -5.61 3.69 1.57
N PHE A 892 -6.47 3.22 2.48
CA PHE A 892 -7.62 2.40 2.09
C PHE A 892 -8.57 3.17 1.17
N ARG A 893 -8.84 4.46 1.48
CA ARG A 893 -9.59 5.37 0.61
C ARG A 893 -8.97 5.46 -0.78
N ASP A 894 -7.65 5.68 -0.84
CA ASP A 894 -6.93 5.90 -2.09
C ASP A 894 -6.92 4.66 -2.99
N ALA A 895 -6.67 3.49 -2.41
CA ALA A 895 -6.49 2.25 -3.16
C ALA A 895 -7.81 1.53 -3.48
N PHE A 896 -8.85 1.71 -2.65
CA PHE A 896 -10.09 0.95 -2.73
C PHE A 896 -11.37 1.81 -2.76
N PRO A 897 -11.47 2.86 -3.60
CA PRO A 897 -12.67 3.69 -3.68
C PRO A 897 -13.92 2.90 -4.08
N HIS A 898 -13.75 1.86 -4.91
CA HIS A 898 -14.85 0.93 -5.28
C HIS A 898 -15.41 0.19 -4.05
N VAL A 899 -14.53 -0.22 -3.12
CA VAL A 899 -14.93 -0.92 -1.90
C VAL A 899 -15.61 0.02 -0.93
N VAL A 900 -15.13 1.27 -0.79
CA VAL A 900 -15.78 2.30 0.02
C VAL A 900 -17.23 2.52 -0.46
N ALA A 901 -17.44 2.65 -1.78
CA ALA A 901 -18.79 2.77 -2.34
C ALA A 901 -19.63 1.49 -2.11
N MET A 902 -19.02 0.31 -2.24
CA MET A 902 -19.69 -0.98 -2.02
C MET A 902 -20.12 -1.19 -0.57
N LEU A 903 -19.29 -0.81 0.41
CA LEU A 903 -19.62 -0.84 1.83
C LEU A 903 -20.80 0.09 2.12
N ASP A 904 -20.78 1.32 1.60
CA ASP A 904 -21.88 2.28 1.77
C ASP A 904 -23.19 1.77 1.15
N ASP A 905 -23.12 1.15 -0.04
CA ASP A 905 -24.28 0.49 -0.67
C ASP A 905 -24.86 -0.60 0.24
N ALA A 906 -24.00 -1.42 0.85
CA ALA A 906 -24.43 -2.46 1.77
C ALA A 906 -25.14 -1.88 3.01
N PHE A 907 -24.57 -0.85 3.65
CA PHE A 907 -25.19 -0.20 4.80
C PHE A 907 -26.55 0.41 4.46
N ARG A 908 -26.65 1.13 3.35
CA ARG A 908 -27.91 1.74 2.91
C ARG A 908 -28.97 0.70 2.57
N MET A 909 -28.57 -0.36 1.86
CA MET A 909 -29.43 -1.49 1.54
C MET A 909 -30.00 -2.14 2.79
N ILE A 910 -29.16 -2.43 3.79
CA ILE A 910 -29.60 -3.06 5.05
C ILE A 910 -30.43 -2.10 5.91
N ALA A 911 -30.13 -0.80 5.95
CA ALA A 911 -30.92 0.18 6.69
C ALA A 911 -32.37 0.30 6.17
N GLU A 912 -32.60 0.00 4.90
CA GLU A 912 -33.93 0.08 4.27
C GLU A 912 -34.82 -1.14 4.55
N LEU A 913 -34.24 -2.30 4.87
CA LEU A 913 -34.97 -3.55 5.13
C LEU A 913 -35.84 -3.48 6.38
N ASP A 914 -37.16 -3.56 6.22
CA ASP A 914 -38.12 -3.52 7.32
C ASP A 914 -38.22 -4.87 8.06
N GLU A 915 -37.16 -5.18 8.81
CA GLU A 915 -37.00 -6.42 9.58
C GLU A 915 -36.88 -6.09 11.08
N PRO A 916 -37.40 -6.94 11.99
CA PRO A 916 -37.07 -6.81 13.41
C PRO A 916 -35.57 -7.07 13.63
N ASP A 917 -35.02 -6.66 14.78
CA ASP A 917 -33.64 -6.95 15.20
C ASP A 917 -32.56 -6.60 14.15
N ASN A 918 -32.80 -5.55 13.38
CA ASN A 918 -31.85 -4.96 12.45
C ASN A 918 -31.26 -3.69 13.09
N HIS A 919 -30.10 -3.81 13.75
CA HIS A 919 -29.51 -2.69 14.50
C HIS A 919 -29.05 -1.56 13.58
N VAL A 920 -28.64 -1.85 12.34
CA VAL A 920 -28.31 -0.83 11.32
C VAL A 920 -29.53 0.08 11.07
N ARG A 921 -30.69 -0.52 10.80
CA ARG A 921 -31.94 0.22 10.57
C ARG A 921 -32.41 0.94 11.84
N GLU A 922 -32.37 0.27 12.98
CA GLU A 922 -32.79 0.84 14.27
C GLU A 922 -32.04 2.14 14.56
N HIS A 923 -30.70 2.11 14.39
CA HIS A 923 -29.85 3.27 14.59
C HIS A 923 -30.09 4.36 13.54
N ALA A 924 -30.23 4.01 12.26
CA ALA A 924 -30.53 4.98 11.21
C ALA A 924 -31.88 5.68 11.40
N LEU A 925 -32.93 4.96 11.85
CA LEU A 925 -34.23 5.57 12.15
C LEU A 925 -34.15 6.51 13.35
N ARG A 926 -33.35 6.17 14.36
CA ARG A 926 -33.09 7.00 15.54
C ARG A 926 -32.40 8.31 15.16
N ASP A 927 -31.33 8.23 14.36
CA ASP A 927 -30.61 9.39 13.83
C ASP A 927 -31.51 10.29 12.98
N ARG A 928 -32.25 9.68 12.06
CA ARG A 928 -33.21 10.41 11.23
C ARG A 928 -34.28 11.11 12.07
N ALA A 929 -34.73 10.52 13.17
CA ALA A 929 -35.69 11.17 14.06
C ALA A 929 -35.11 12.40 14.76
N GLU A 930 -33.79 12.43 14.99
CA GLU A 930 -33.09 13.54 15.64
C GLU A 930 -32.86 14.73 14.69
N HIS A 931 -32.34 14.47 13.48
CA HIS A 931 -31.92 15.55 12.55
C HIS A 931 -32.65 15.56 11.20
N GLY A 932 -33.52 14.59 10.91
CA GLY A 932 -34.38 14.58 9.72
C GLY A 932 -33.72 14.14 8.41
N ASP A 933 -32.44 13.76 8.42
CA ASP A 933 -31.64 13.47 7.22
C ASP A 933 -31.30 11.98 7.13
N TRP A 934 -31.81 11.29 6.10
CA TRP A 934 -31.57 9.86 5.90
C TRP A 934 -30.15 9.54 5.42
N ARG A 935 -29.52 10.43 4.63
CA ARG A 935 -28.16 10.19 4.15
C ARG A 935 -27.18 10.26 5.31
N ARG A 936 -27.34 11.27 6.18
CA ARG A 936 -26.54 11.39 7.41
C ARG A 936 -26.76 10.22 8.36
N ALA A 937 -28.01 9.81 8.54
CA ALA A 937 -28.36 8.68 9.41
C ALA A 937 -27.73 7.33 9.01
N THR A 938 -27.35 7.18 7.74
CA THR A 938 -26.74 5.97 7.16
C THR A 938 -25.23 6.09 6.98
N MET A 939 -24.59 7.15 7.48
CA MET A 939 -23.14 7.27 7.49
C MET A 939 -22.53 6.25 8.47
N ARG A 940 -21.64 5.38 7.97
CA ARG A 940 -20.93 4.37 8.77
C ARG A 940 -19.45 4.28 8.49
N ILE A 941 -18.96 4.93 7.44
CA ILE A 941 -17.56 4.85 7.01
C ILE A 941 -16.91 6.20 7.25
N PHE A 942 -15.90 6.21 8.11
CA PHE A 942 -15.14 7.41 8.49
C PHE A 942 -13.66 7.19 8.21
N GLY A 943 -12.93 8.24 7.85
CA GLY A 943 -11.52 8.11 7.49
C GLY A 943 -10.73 9.40 7.64
N SER A 944 -9.45 9.36 7.26
CA SER A 944 -8.59 10.55 7.26
C SER A 944 -9.19 11.69 6.42
N ARG A 945 -8.89 12.95 6.74
CA ARG A 945 -9.25 14.10 5.90
C ARG A 945 -8.82 13.88 4.42
N PRO A 946 -9.61 14.30 3.42
CA PRO A 946 -9.15 14.31 2.02
C PRO A 946 -7.77 14.94 1.87
N GLY A 947 -6.89 14.27 1.11
CA GLY A 947 -5.51 14.69 0.90
C GLY A 947 -4.56 14.59 2.10
N ALA A 948 -5.01 14.08 3.26
CA ALA A 948 -4.18 13.81 4.44
C ALA A 948 -4.24 12.32 4.87
N TYR A 949 -3.33 11.94 5.77
CA TYR A 949 -3.08 10.55 6.18
C TYR A 949 -2.81 10.43 7.68
N GLY A 950 -3.05 9.26 8.25
CA GLY A 950 -2.82 8.97 9.67
C GLY A 950 -4.01 9.26 10.58
N ALA A 951 -3.79 9.11 11.89
CA ALA A 951 -4.81 9.28 12.93
C ALA A 951 -4.45 10.31 14.01
N GLY A 952 -3.27 10.94 13.92
CA GLY A 952 -2.83 12.02 14.82
C GLY A 952 -2.36 11.59 16.20
N ILE A 953 -2.63 10.35 16.63
CA ILE A 953 -2.32 9.89 17.99
C ILE A 953 -0.81 9.73 18.21
N LEU A 954 -0.05 9.16 17.27
CA LEU A 954 1.40 9.05 17.45
C LEU A 954 2.08 10.42 17.64
N PRO A 955 1.92 11.41 16.74
CA PRO A 955 2.56 12.71 16.95
C PRO A 955 2.09 13.39 18.24
N LEU A 956 0.84 13.16 18.67
CA LEU A 956 0.34 13.65 19.96
C LEU A 956 1.13 13.06 21.13
N LEU A 957 1.31 11.74 21.17
CA LEU A 957 2.06 11.05 22.22
C LEU A 957 3.55 11.41 22.20
N ASP A 958 4.15 11.54 21.02
CA ASP A 958 5.56 11.93 20.86
C ASP A 958 5.81 13.37 21.34
N SER A 959 4.86 14.27 21.09
CA SER A 959 4.94 15.66 21.59
C SER A 959 4.70 15.78 23.10
N ARG A 960 4.18 14.72 23.74
CA ARG A 960 3.72 14.67 25.14
C ARG A 960 2.64 15.70 25.50
N ASN A 961 2.08 16.41 24.51
CA ASN A 961 1.15 17.51 24.69
C ASN A 961 -0.32 17.05 24.79
N TRP A 962 -0.59 16.21 25.78
CA TRP A 962 -1.91 15.65 26.09
C TRP A 962 -2.01 15.35 27.59
N ARG A 963 -3.23 15.29 28.14
CA ARG A 963 -3.46 15.00 29.56
C ARG A 963 -4.46 13.88 29.80
N ASP A 964 -5.55 13.85 29.05
CA ASP A 964 -6.68 12.96 29.33
C ASP A 964 -7.38 12.47 28.05
N ASP A 965 -8.39 11.62 28.22
CA ASP A 965 -9.15 11.02 27.12
C ASP A 965 -9.79 12.06 26.19
N ALA A 966 -10.07 13.27 26.67
CA ALA A 966 -10.68 14.31 25.84
C ALA A 966 -9.70 14.81 24.77
N ASP A 967 -8.41 14.93 25.10
CA ASP A 967 -7.36 15.31 24.15
C ASP A 967 -7.17 14.22 23.07
N LEU A 968 -7.13 12.95 23.50
CA LEU A 968 -7.01 11.80 22.60
C LEU A 968 -8.20 11.74 21.62
N ALA A 969 -9.42 11.90 22.14
CA ALA A 969 -10.64 11.89 21.34
C ALA A 969 -10.72 13.11 20.39
N GLU A 970 -10.28 14.28 20.84
CA GLU A 970 -10.24 15.50 20.02
C GLU A 970 -9.35 15.30 18.80
N VAL A 971 -8.10 14.87 19.02
CA VAL A 971 -7.15 14.64 17.92
C VAL A 971 -7.65 13.52 17.00
N TYR A 972 -8.12 12.40 17.55
CA TYR A 972 -8.64 11.31 16.73
C TYR A 972 -9.81 11.77 15.83
N ALA A 973 -10.70 12.62 16.36
CA ALA A 973 -11.84 13.17 15.62
C ALA A 973 -11.44 14.24 14.60
N VAL A 974 -10.43 15.06 14.89
CA VAL A 974 -9.88 16.04 13.93
C VAL A 974 -9.26 15.34 12.72
N TRP A 975 -8.59 14.22 12.94
CA TRP A 975 -7.94 13.48 11.86
C TRP A 975 -8.90 12.54 11.13
N GLY A 976 -9.86 11.94 11.84
CA GLY A 976 -10.74 10.87 11.33
C GLY A 976 -12.21 11.22 11.12
N GLY A 977 -12.65 12.43 11.49
CA GLY A 977 -14.06 12.87 11.49
C GLY A 977 -14.63 13.22 10.13
N PHE A 978 -14.28 12.47 9.08
CA PHE A 978 -14.71 12.69 7.71
C PHE A 978 -15.43 11.46 7.17
N ALA A 979 -16.63 11.64 6.62
CA ALA A 979 -17.45 10.53 6.16
C ALA A 979 -17.20 10.22 4.68
N TYR A 980 -17.18 8.93 4.34
CA TYR A 980 -16.94 8.42 3.00
C TYR A 980 -18.09 7.50 2.56
N GLY A 981 -18.31 7.42 1.24
CA GLY A 981 -19.42 6.70 0.64
C GLY A 981 -20.02 7.49 -0.52
N ARG A 982 -21.14 7.03 -1.08
CA ARG A 982 -21.80 7.74 -2.18
C ARG A 982 -22.24 9.12 -1.71
N ASP A 983 -21.93 10.11 -2.55
CA ASP A 983 -22.26 11.52 -2.37
C ASP A 983 -21.60 12.18 -1.14
N LEU A 984 -20.55 11.58 -0.57
CA LEU A 984 -19.88 12.08 0.64
C LEU A 984 -18.46 12.56 0.41
N ASP A 985 -17.63 11.83 -0.34
CA ASP A 985 -16.28 12.23 -0.75
C ASP A 985 -15.41 12.88 0.36
N GLY A 986 -15.52 12.38 1.59
CA GLY A 986 -14.75 12.88 2.74
C GLY A 986 -15.26 14.19 3.33
N VAL A 987 -16.57 14.47 3.27
CA VAL A 987 -17.16 15.63 3.95
C VAL A 987 -16.91 15.60 5.46
N PRO A 988 -16.65 16.76 6.11
CA PRO A 988 -16.57 16.85 7.56
C PRO A 988 -17.88 16.35 8.22
N ALA A 989 -17.76 15.33 9.06
CA ALA A 989 -18.88 14.62 9.64
C ALA A 989 -18.63 14.24 11.11
N ARG A 990 -17.84 15.05 11.82
CA ARG A 990 -17.43 14.79 13.22
C ARG A 990 -18.60 14.45 14.14
N GLY A 991 -19.69 15.23 14.10
CA GLY A 991 -20.86 14.96 14.95
C GLY A 991 -21.54 13.62 14.64
N ASP A 992 -21.61 13.23 13.36
CA ASP A 992 -22.17 11.95 12.93
C ASP A 992 -21.23 10.78 13.33
N MET A 993 -19.91 11.00 13.25
CA MET A 993 -18.90 10.04 13.75
C MET A 993 -19.04 9.83 15.26
N GLU A 994 -19.08 10.90 16.05
CA GLU A 994 -19.22 10.81 17.50
C GLU A 994 -20.53 10.11 17.90
N ASN A 995 -21.63 10.38 17.18
CA ASN A 995 -22.92 9.70 17.39
C ASN A 995 -22.85 8.20 17.09
N ALA A 996 -22.16 7.79 16.02
CA ALA A 996 -21.92 6.38 15.72
C ALA A 996 -21.02 5.72 16.79
N TYR A 997 -19.94 6.42 17.20
CA TYR A 997 -18.97 5.93 18.18
C TYR A 997 -19.60 5.72 19.57
N ARG A 998 -20.56 6.56 19.99
CA ARG A 998 -21.31 6.38 21.25
C ARG A 998 -22.03 5.03 21.34
N ARG A 999 -22.28 4.36 20.22
CA ARG A 999 -23.01 3.08 20.14
C ARG A 999 -22.10 1.87 20.08
N ILE A 1000 -20.80 2.05 19.86
CA ILE A 1000 -19.85 0.96 19.74
C ILE A 1000 -19.81 0.19 21.06
N ASP A 1001 -20.21 -1.08 20.99
CA ASP A 1001 -20.09 -2.03 22.10
C ASP A 1001 -18.77 -2.81 22.03
N VAL A 1002 -18.24 -3.00 20.82
CA VAL A 1002 -16.96 -3.68 20.55
C VAL A 1002 -16.11 -2.82 19.62
N ALA A 1003 -14.91 -2.43 20.05
CA ALA A 1003 -13.86 -1.94 19.16
C ALA A 1003 -12.99 -3.14 18.72
N ALA A 1004 -12.80 -3.30 17.42
CA ALA A 1004 -12.11 -4.43 16.82
C ALA A 1004 -11.00 -3.98 15.88
N LYS A 1005 -9.90 -4.73 15.88
CA LYS A 1005 -8.86 -4.69 14.85
C LYS A 1005 -8.33 -6.09 14.57
N ASN A 1006 -8.09 -6.37 13.30
CA ASN A 1006 -7.57 -7.68 12.90
C ASN A 1006 -6.04 -7.71 12.76
N ILE A 1007 -5.45 -8.88 13.03
CA ILE A 1007 -4.04 -9.20 12.75
C ILE A 1007 -4.03 -10.26 11.65
N ASP A 1008 -3.45 -9.90 10.51
CA ASP A 1008 -3.43 -10.71 9.28
C ASP A 1008 -2.03 -11.25 8.91
N THR A 1009 -1.00 -10.84 9.65
CA THR A 1009 0.41 -11.13 9.42
C THR A 1009 1.13 -11.53 10.72
N ARG A 1010 2.23 -12.29 10.64
CA ARG A 1010 3.03 -12.72 11.83
C ARG A 1010 4.38 -12.04 11.92
N GLU A 1011 4.80 -11.39 10.85
CA GLU A 1011 6.08 -10.73 10.72
C GLU A 1011 6.18 -9.47 11.58
N HIS A 1012 5.04 -8.95 12.08
CA HIS A 1012 4.97 -7.94 13.13
C HIS A 1012 3.73 -8.19 14.00
N ASP A 1013 3.77 -7.71 15.24
CA ASP A 1013 2.65 -7.75 16.19
C ASP A 1013 2.13 -6.35 16.59
N ILE A 1014 1.14 -6.27 17.47
CA ILE A 1014 0.49 -4.99 17.84
C ILE A 1014 1.42 -4.02 18.57
N ALA A 1015 2.56 -4.50 19.08
CA ALA A 1015 3.58 -3.71 19.75
C ALA A 1015 4.87 -3.58 18.91
N ASP A 1016 4.76 -3.82 17.59
CA ASP A 1016 5.82 -3.60 16.59
C ASP A 1016 5.47 -2.50 15.56
N SER A 1017 4.23 -2.00 15.58
CA SER A 1017 3.77 -0.93 14.69
C SER A 1017 2.84 0.02 15.45
N ASP A 1018 3.08 1.32 15.28
CA ASP A 1018 2.27 2.37 15.90
C ASP A 1018 0.82 2.41 15.42
N ASP A 1019 0.54 1.99 14.18
CA ASP A 1019 -0.79 2.05 13.60
C ASP A 1019 -1.85 1.31 14.44
N TYR A 1020 -1.49 0.22 15.12
CA TYR A 1020 -2.44 -0.53 15.94
C TYR A 1020 -3.00 0.32 17.08
N PHE A 1021 -2.16 0.93 17.92
CA PHE A 1021 -2.65 1.77 19.01
C PHE A 1021 -3.28 3.07 18.48
N GLN A 1022 -2.79 3.61 17.36
CA GLN A 1022 -3.34 4.82 16.78
C GLN A 1022 -4.79 4.66 16.31
N TYR A 1023 -5.10 3.54 15.65
CA TYR A 1023 -6.45 3.27 15.13
C TYR A 1023 -7.33 2.53 16.15
N HIS A 1024 -6.89 1.38 16.65
CA HIS A 1024 -7.67 0.57 17.58
C HIS A 1024 -7.75 1.25 18.95
N GLY A 1025 -6.60 1.63 19.51
CA GLY A 1025 -6.52 2.38 20.76
C GLY A 1025 -7.24 3.72 20.67
N GLY A 1026 -7.00 4.50 19.60
CA GLY A 1026 -7.68 5.77 19.36
C GLY A 1026 -9.20 5.65 19.31
N MET A 1027 -9.73 4.58 18.70
CA MET A 1027 -11.17 4.27 18.73
C MET A 1027 -11.67 4.00 20.16
N ILE A 1028 -10.96 3.16 20.93
CA ILE A 1028 -11.30 2.84 22.32
C ILE A 1028 -11.33 4.11 23.18
N ALA A 1029 -10.27 4.93 23.11
CA ALA A 1029 -10.16 6.19 23.84
C ALA A 1029 -11.29 7.16 23.48
N THR A 1030 -11.63 7.27 22.20
CA THR A 1030 -12.71 8.14 21.72
C THR A 1030 -14.08 7.68 22.24
N VAL A 1031 -14.37 6.38 22.21
CA VAL A 1031 -15.62 5.83 22.78
C VAL A 1031 -15.68 6.06 24.29
N ARG A 1032 -14.55 5.86 25.00
CA ARG A 1032 -14.43 6.11 26.44
C ARG A 1032 -14.67 7.58 26.78
N ALA A 1033 -14.07 8.51 26.04
CA ALA A 1033 -14.27 9.95 26.21
C ALA A 1033 -15.75 10.35 26.00
N LEU A 1034 -16.40 9.79 24.97
CA LEU A 1034 -17.78 10.16 24.63
C LEU A 1034 -18.80 9.58 25.61
N THR A 1035 -18.57 8.38 26.13
CA THR A 1035 -19.60 7.63 26.89
C THR A 1035 -19.29 7.47 28.38
N GLY A 1036 -18.06 7.75 28.80
CA GLY A 1036 -17.56 7.48 30.16
C GLY A 1036 -17.29 5.99 30.44
N ARG A 1037 -17.45 5.10 29.45
CA ARG A 1037 -17.16 3.67 29.54
C ARG A 1037 -16.34 3.20 28.32
N ALA A 1038 -15.35 2.35 28.54
CA ALA A 1038 -14.66 1.71 27.43
C ALA A 1038 -15.58 0.67 26.75
N PRO A 1039 -15.53 0.51 25.41
CA PRO A 1039 -16.12 -0.63 24.74
C PRO A 1039 -15.32 -1.90 25.07
N ALA A 1040 -15.87 -3.09 24.78
CA ALA A 1040 -15.04 -4.28 24.70
C ALA A 1040 -14.00 -4.09 23.58
N ALA A 1041 -12.76 -4.48 23.81
CA ALA A 1041 -11.66 -4.31 22.85
C ALA A 1041 -11.17 -5.70 22.40
N TYR A 1042 -11.38 -6.03 21.14
CA TYR A 1042 -11.10 -7.36 20.58
C TYR A 1042 -10.10 -7.31 19.43
N ILE A 1043 -9.32 -8.39 19.32
CA ILE A 1043 -8.41 -8.65 18.21
C ILE A 1043 -8.89 -9.90 17.47
N GLY A 1044 -9.17 -9.75 16.17
CA GLY A 1044 -9.39 -10.89 15.27
C GLY A 1044 -8.07 -11.36 14.68
N ASP A 1045 -7.67 -12.59 14.96
CA ASP A 1045 -6.45 -13.20 14.42
C ASP A 1045 -6.80 -14.05 13.20
N SER A 1046 -6.45 -13.58 12.01
CA SER A 1046 -6.65 -14.26 10.71
C SER A 1046 -5.34 -14.60 10.00
N THR A 1047 -4.24 -14.61 10.75
CA THR A 1047 -2.92 -15.03 10.25
C THR A 1047 -2.90 -16.48 9.76
N ASN A 1048 -3.73 -17.34 10.37
CA ASN A 1048 -4.11 -18.64 9.84
C ASN A 1048 -5.59 -18.57 9.40
N PRO A 1049 -5.88 -18.46 8.09
CA PRO A 1049 -7.26 -18.31 7.60
C PRO A 1049 -8.18 -19.47 8.00
N ASP A 1050 -7.63 -20.69 8.11
CA ASP A 1050 -8.38 -21.89 8.45
C ASP A 1050 -8.76 -21.96 9.95
N ALA A 1051 -8.18 -21.11 10.78
CA ALA A 1051 -8.28 -21.15 12.24
C ALA A 1051 -8.42 -19.74 12.84
N ALA A 1052 -9.31 -18.92 12.26
CA ALA A 1052 -9.55 -17.55 12.73
C ALA A 1052 -10.05 -17.54 14.19
N ARG A 1053 -9.47 -16.68 15.03
CA ARG A 1053 -9.77 -16.62 16.49
C ARG A 1053 -9.94 -15.19 16.96
N THR A 1054 -10.77 -14.97 17.97
CA THR A 1054 -10.94 -13.67 18.61
C THR A 1054 -10.43 -13.68 20.05
N ARG A 1055 -9.57 -12.72 20.38
CA ARG A 1055 -9.04 -12.47 21.73
C ARG A 1055 -9.45 -11.10 22.23
N SER A 1056 -9.44 -10.93 23.55
CA SER A 1056 -9.42 -9.58 24.10
C SER A 1056 -8.08 -8.91 23.82
N LEU A 1057 -8.09 -7.57 23.74
CA LEU A 1057 -6.86 -6.80 23.58
C LEU A 1057 -5.90 -7.04 24.76
N THR A 1058 -6.41 -7.21 25.98
CA THR A 1058 -5.60 -7.54 27.15
C THR A 1058 -4.92 -8.90 27.03
N GLU A 1059 -5.64 -9.92 26.55
CA GLU A 1059 -5.08 -11.26 26.27
C GLU A 1059 -3.97 -11.18 25.21
N GLU A 1060 -4.21 -10.45 24.11
CA GLU A 1060 -3.22 -10.34 23.03
C GLU A 1060 -1.98 -9.54 23.46
N THR A 1061 -2.16 -8.45 24.21
CA THR A 1061 -1.03 -7.68 24.78
C THR A 1061 -0.19 -8.56 25.71
N ALA A 1062 -0.82 -9.34 26.61
CA ALA A 1062 -0.12 -10.24 27.52
C ALA A 1062 0.60 -11.37 26.76
N ARG A 1063 -0.06 -11.96 25.76
CA ARG A 1063 0.49 -12.98 24.88
C ARG A 1063 1.73 -12.49 24.15
N ILE A 1064 1.66 -11.32 23.50
CA ILE A 1064 2.80 -10.70 22.81
C ILE A 1064 3.91 -10.35 23.79
N PHE A 1065 3.55 -9.85 24.98
CA PHE A 1065 4.52 -9.50 26.00
C PHE A 1065 5.41 -10.68 26.36
N ARG A 1066 4.81 -11.84 26.59
CA ARG A 1066 5.55 -13.06 26.94
C ARG A 1066 6.18 -13.74 25.72
N ALA A 1067 5.45 -13.86 24.62
CA ALA A 1067 5.95 -14.55 23.44
C ALA A 1067 7.15 -13.82 22.81
N ARG A 1068 7.22 -12.49 22.94
CA ARG A 1068 8.18 -11.67 22.18
C ARG A 1068 8.83 -10.55 22.97
N VAL A 1069 8.08 -9.62 23.61
CA VAL A 1069 8.64 -8.42 24.29
C VAL A 1069 9.75 -8.80 25.28
N VAL A 1070 9.43 -9.61 26.28
CA VAL A 1070 10.40 -10.03 27.31
C VAL A 1070 10.94 -11.43 27.04
N ASN A 1071 10.82 -11.92 25.81
CA ASN A 1071 11.38 -13.21 25.43
C ASN A 1071 12.91 -13.07 25.26
N PRO A 1072 13.72 -13.79 26.05
CA PRO A 1072 15.17 -13.67 25.97
C PRO A 1072 15.74 -14.01 24.59
N ARG A 1073 15.06 -14.87 23.80
CA ARG A 1073 15.47 -15.16 22.41
C ARG A 1073 15.34 -13.93 21.53
N TRP A 1074 14.24 -13.20 21.64
CA TRP A 1074 14.00 -11.99 20.85
C TRP A 1074 14.93 -10.85 21.28
N ILE A 1075 15.11 -10.62 22.58
CA ILE A 1075 16.04 -9.58 23.05
C ILE A 1075 17.47 -9.90 22.58
N ALA A 1076 17.92 -11.15 22.73
CA ALA A 1076 19.22 -11.58 22.22
C ALA A 1076 19.31 -11.47 20.68
N ALA A 1077 18.20 -11.65 19.97
CA ALA A 1077 18.15 -11.44 18.53
C ALA A 1077 18.34 -9.97 18.16
N MET A 1078 17.66 -9.05 18.84
CA MET A 1078 17.84 -7.61 18.62
C MET A 1078 19.28 -7.18 18.94
N ARG A 1079 19.90 -7.71 20.00
CA ARG A 1079 21.32 -7.40 20.31
C ARG A 1079 22.30 -7.75 19.19
N ARG A 1080 21.96 -8.66 18.26
CA ARG A 1080 22.81 -8.97 17.09
C ARG A 1080 22.82 -7.88 16.02
N HIS A 1081 21.94 -6.88 16.12
CA HIS A 1081 21.67 -5.86 15.09
C HIS A 1081 21.97 -4.43 15.57
N GLY A 1082 22.87 -4.27 16.54
CA GLY A 1082 23.45 -2.98 16.93
C GLY A 1082 22.41 -1.88 17.16
N TYR A 1083 22.61 -0.72 16.54
CA TYR A 1083 21.76 0.46 16.67
C TYR A 1083 20.28 0.15 16.37
N LYS A 1084 20.01 -0.60 15.30
CA LYS A 1084 18.63 -0.93 14.89
C LYS A 1084 17.99 -1.94 15.83
N GLY A 1085 18.76 -2.85 16.40
CA GLY A 1085 18.30 -3.73 17.47
C GLY A 1085 17.80 -2.94 18.68
N ALA A 1086 18.61 -2.00 19.18
CA ALA A 1086 18.23 -1.14 20.30
C ALA A 1086 17.03 -0.23 19.97
N PHE A 1087 16.95 0.24 18.72
CA PHE A 1087 15.78 0.97 18.20
C PHE A 1087 14.49 0.15 18.37
N GLU A 1088 14.48 -1.15 18.03
CA GLU A 1088 13.27 -1.99 18.09
C GLU A 1088 12.81 -2.20 19.54
N LEU A 1089 13.76 -2.31 20.46
CA LEU A 1089 13.47 -2.35 21.90
C LEU A 1089 12.80 -1.06 22.36
N ALA A 1090 13.32 0.10 21.97
CA ALA A 1090 12.70 1.39 22.29
C ALA A 1090 11.32 1.57 21.63
N ALA A 1091 11.18 1.16 20.37
CA ALA A 1091 9.90 1.15 19.65
C ALA A 1091 8.81 0.43 20.43
N THR A 1092 9.15 -0.77 20.91
CA THR A 1092 8.23 -1.62 21.66
C THR A 1092 7.71 -0.90 22.91
N VAL A 1093 8.59 -0.19 23.63
CA VAL A 1093 8.20 0.56 24.84
C VAL A 1093 7.25 1.71 24.49
N ASP A 1094 7.55 2.48 23.44
CA ASP A 1094 6.67 3.56 22.96
C ASP A 1094 5.30 3.04 22.52
N TYR A 1095 5.25 1.89 21.83
CA TYR A 1095 4.01 1.32 21.31
C TYR A 1095 3.14 0.70 22.41
N LEU A 1096 3.76 0.01 23.38
CA LEU A 1096 3.06 -0.45 24.58
C LEU A 1096 2.52 0.72 25.39
N PHE A 1097 3.31 1.77 25.59
CA PHE A 1097 2.84 3.01 26.23
C PHE A 1097 1.67 3.63 25.46
N GLY A 1098 1.73 3.70 24.13
CA GLY A 1098 0.64 4.24 23.32
C GLY A 1098 -0.64 3.44 23.43
N TYR A 1099 -0.54 2.11 23.46
CA TYR A 1099 -1.69 1.25 23.72
C TYR A 1099 -2.24 1.42 25.14
N ASP A 1100 -1.37 1.64 26.11
CA ASP A 1100 -1.80 1.85 27.49
C ASP A 1100 -2.50 3.20 27.67
N ALA A 1101 -1.92 4.27 27.13
CA ALA A 1101 -2.51 5.61 27.11
C ALA A 1101 -3.90 5.62 26.47
N THR A 1102 -4.12 4.78 25.45
CA THR A 1102 -5.37 4.76 24.69
C THR A 1102 -6.38 3.71 25.17
N ALA A 1103 -5.93 2.56 25.68
CA ALA A 1103 -6.78 1.42 26.01
C ALA A 1103 -6.60 0.85 27.44
N GLY A 1104 -5.53 1.22 28.17
CA GLY A 1104 -5.29 0.76 29.55
C GLY A 1104 -4.98 -0.73 29.64
N VAL A 1105 -4.12 -1.24 28.76
CA VAL A 1105 -3.86 -2.69 28.58
C VAL A 1105 -2.49 -3.15 29.08
N VAL A 1106 -1.63 -2.24 29.51
CA VAL A 1106 -0.33 -2.58 30.10
C VAL A 1106 -0.47 -2.51 31.61
N THR A 1107 -0.06 -3.56 32.30
CA THR A 1107 -0.18 -3.63 33.77
C THR A 1107 1.12 -3.28 34.46
N ASP A 1108 1.05 -2.91 35.74
CA ASP A 1108 2.23 -2.56 36.56
C ASP A 1108 3.35 -3.61 36.50
N TRP A 1109 3.01 -4.90 36.49
CA TRP A 1109 4.04 -5.95 36.41
C TRP A 1109 4.75 -5.95 35.05
N MET A 1110 4.07 -5.57 33.97
CA MET A 1110 4.65 -5.49 32.64
C MET A 1110 5.62 -4.31 32.56
N TYR A 1111 5.27 -3.15 33.12
CA TYR A 1111 6.19 -2.02 33.23
C TYR A 1111 7.41 -2.34 34.10
N GLU A 1112 7.20 -3.00 35.24
CA GLU A 1112 8.30 -3.42 36.12
C GLU A 1112 9.26 -4.40 35.41
N GLN A 1113 8.71 -5.33 34.62
CA GLN A 1113 9.51 -6.24 33.79
C GLN A 1113 10.24 -5.51 32.66
N LEU A 1114 9.61 -4.55 31.97
CA LEU A 1114 10.27 -3.73 30.95
C LEU A 1114 11.43 -2.93 31.55
N ALA A 1115 11.20 -2.25 32.68
CA ALA A 1115 12.23 -1.51 33.39
C ALA A 1115 13.41 -2.41 33.75
N THR A 1116 13.13 -3.59 34.33
CA THR A 1116 14.15 -4.54 34.76
C THR A 1116 14.92 -5.14 33.58
N THR A 1117 14.25 -5.53 32.51
CA THR A 1117 14.86 -6.30 31.41
C THR A 1117 15.48 -5.44 30.32
N TYR A 1118 14.91 -4.26 30.04
CA TYR A 1118 15.42 -3.41 28.96
C TYR A 1118 16.39 -2.35 29.47
N ALA A 1119 16.06 -1.68 30.57
CA ALA A 1119 16.82 -0.52 31.05
C ALA A 1119 17.84 -0.88 32.13
N LEU A 1120 17.47 -1.72 33.10
CA LEU A 1120 18.28 -2.01 34.30
C LEU A 1120 19.10 -3.31 34.21
N ASP A 1121 18.84 -4.17 33.24
CA ASP A 1121 19.66 -5.35 32.98
C ASP A 1121 21.04 -4.93 32.47
N ALA A 1122 22.11 -5.37 33.14
CA ALA A 1122 23.45 -4.90 32.87
C ALA A 1122 23.96 -5.25 31.46
N GLU A 1123 23.57 -6.41 30.91
CA GLU A 1123 23.98 -6.80 29.55
C GLU A 1123 23.27 -5.93 28.52
N ASN A 1124 21.96 -5.73 28.69
CA ASN A 1124 21.17 -4.93 27.76
C ASN A 1124 21.49 -3.44 27.84
N GLN A 1125 21.78 -2.92 29.03
CA GLN A 1125 22.21 -1.55 29.26
C GLN A 1125 23.55 -1.28 28.57
N GLU A 1126 24.55 -2.16 28.73
CA GLU A 1126 25.85 -2.03 28.06
C GLU A 1126 25.70 -2.05 26.54
N PHE A 1127 24.89 -2.98 26.01
CA PHE A 1127 24.55 -3.03 24.59
C PHE A 1127 23.95 -1.70 24.10
N MET A 1128 22.96 -1.14 24.80
CA MET A 1128 22.35 0.10 24.35
C MET A 1128 23.29 1.30 24.49
N ARG A 1129 24.12 1.38 25.54
CA ARG A 1129 25.12 2.46 25.66
C ARG A 1129 26.10 2.46 24.49
N GLN A 1130 26.53 1.28 24.04
CA GLN A 1130 27.43 1.14 22.90
C GLN A 1130 26.74 1.46 21.57
N SER A 1131 25.58 0.85 21.32
CA SER A 1131 24.97 0.88 19.98
C SER A 1131 23.99 2.03 19.77
N ASN A 1132 23.17 2.39 20.76
CA ASN A 1132 22.16 3.44 20.65
C ASN A 1132 21.82 4.04 22.03
N PRO A 1133 22.68 4.92 22.58
CA PRO A 1133 22.46 5.52 23.89
C PRO A 1133 21.19 6.38 23.95
N TRP A 1134 20.77 6.97 22.82
CA TRP A 1134 19.51 7.70 22.71
C TRP A 1134 18.28 6.80 22.93
N ALA A 1135 18.34 5.53 22.51
CA ALA A 1135 17.26 4.57 22.75
C ALA A 1135 17.15 4.20 24.24
N LEU A 1136 18.28 4.05 24.94
CA LEU A 1136 18.29 3.83 26.39
C LEU A 1136 17.68 5.02 27.15
N HIS A 1137 18.08 6.24 26.76
CA HIS A 1137 17.50 7.46 27.30
C HIS A 1137 15.98 7.52 27.05
N GLY A 1138 15.54 7.28 25.80
CA GLY A 1138 14.11 7.28 25.45
C GLY A 1138 13.27 6.23 26.16
N ILE A 1139 13.79 5.01 26.36
CA ILE A 1139 13.12 3.98 27.17
C ILE A 1139 12.94 4.45 28.61
N THR A 1140 14.00 5.00 29.19
CA THR A 1140 13.98 5.49 30.58
C THR A 1140 13.02 6.66 30.72
N GLU A 1141 13.05 7.62 29.80
CA GLU A 1141 12.11 8.74 29.74
C GLU A 1141 10.66 8.26 29.66
N ARG A 1142 10.37 7.30 28.78
CA ARG A 1142 9.01 6.81 28.58
C ARG A 1142 8.47 6.03 29.78
N LEU A 1143 9.31 5.23 30.44
CA LEU A 1143 8.93 4.53 31.67
C LEU A 1143 8.65 5.50 32.83
N LEU A 1144 9.45 6.56 32.94
CA LEU A 1144 9.21 7.64 33.90
C LEU A 1144 7.92 8.41 33.58
N GLU A 1145 7.65 8.69 32.31
CA GLU A 1145 6.40 9.31 31.86
C GLU A 1145 5.18 8.44 32.20
N ALA A 1146 5.27 7.11 32.00
CA ALA A 1146 4.21 6.18 32.38
C ALA A 1146 3.89 6.27 33.88
N ALA A 1147 4.90 6.35 34.73
CA ALA A 1147 4.74 6.51 36.17
C ALA A 1147 4.15 7.89 36.54
N GLU A 1148 4.62 8.97 35.92
CA GLU A 1148 4.10 10.33 36.15
C GLU A 1148 2.61 10.43 35.79
N ARG A 1149 2.22 9.81 34.69
CA ARG A 1149 0.84 9.79 34.19
C ARG A 1149 -0.05 8.76 34.89
N LYS A 1150 0.49 7.95 35.81
CA LYS A 1150 -0.20 6.86 36.52
C LYS A 1150 -0.74 5.77 35.59
N LEU A 1151 -0.10 5.61 34.44
CA LEU A 1151 -0.26 4.43 33.59
C LEU A 1151 0.48 3.25 34.23
N TRP A 1152 1.66 3.52 34.80
CA TRP A 1152 2.29 2.67 35.79
C TRP A 1152 1.93 3.20 37.19
N ASP A 1153 0.95 2.57 37.85
CA ASP A 1153 0.31 3.14 39.05
C ASP A 1153 1.16 2.95 40.32
N SER A 1154 1.76 1.77 40.48
CA SER A 1154 2.55 1.41 41.68
C SER A 1154 3.97 0.92 41.35
N PRO A 1155 4.84 1.76 40.76
CA PRO A 1155 6.26 1.42 40.57
C PRO A 1155 6.96 1.13 41.90
N SER A 1156 7.86 0.13 41.91
CA SER A 1156 8.77 -0.07 43.03
C SER A 1156 9.62 1.21 43.26
N PRO A 1157 9.73 1.74 44.50
CA PRO A 1157 10.54 2.92 44.78
C PRO A 1157 12.01 2.76 44.38
N ASP A 1158 12.55 1.55 44.51
CA ASP A 1158 13.93 1.24 44.13
C ASP A 1158 14.10 1.28 42.61
N THR A 1159 13.15 0.71 41.86
CA THR A 1159 13.14 0.72 40.39
C THR A 1159 13.00 2.14 39.85
N LEU A 1160 12.09 2.93 40.43
CA LEU A 1160 11.89 4.33 40.04
C LEU A 1160 13.17 5.17 40.28
N THR A 1161 13.82 4.98 41.43
CA THR A 1161 15.08 5.66 41.76
C THR A 1161 16.19 5.25 40.80
N ALA A 1162 16.28 3.96 40.44
CA ALA A 1162 17.25 3.47 39.48
C ALA A 1162 17.02 4.04 38.07
N LEU A 1163 15.77 4.13 37.61
CA LEU A 1163 15.44 4.77 36.33
C LEU A 1163 15.78 6.26 36.34
N GLN A 1164 15.49 6.99 37.42
CA GLN A 1164 15.86 8.40 37.54
C GLN A 1164 17.37 8.62 37.49
N GLN A 1165 18.14 7.75 38.16
CA GLN A 1165 19.60 7.79 38.13
C GLN A 1165 20.12 7.47 36.72
N LEU A 1166 19.55 6.45 36.07
CA LEU A 1166 19.92 6.07 34.71
C LEU A 1166 19.64 7.17 33.70
N TYR A 1167 18.48 7.84 33.81
CA TYR A 1167 18.10 8.97 32.96
C TYR A 1167 19.21 10.04 32.99
N LEU A 1168 19.60 10.47 34.20
CA LEU A 1168 20.66 11.48 34.40
C LEU A 1168 22.03 11.03 33.89
N GLU A 1169 22.38 9.76 34.06
CA GLU A 1169 23.64 9.21 33.54
C GLU A 1169 23.66 9.23 32.01
N THR A 1170 22.58 8.77 31.36
CA THR A 1170 22.51 8.77 29.90
C THR A 1170 22.46 10.17 29.30
N GLU A 1171 21.82 11.13 29.98
CA GLU A 1171 21.82 12.53 29.57
C GLU A 1171 23.25 13.11 29.61
N GLY A 1172 23.99 12.87 30.71
CA GLY A 1172 25.38 13.29 30.83
C GLY A 1172 26.30 12.66 29.77
N ASP A 1173 26.16 11.36 29.51
CA ASP A 1173 26.93 10.66 28.47
C ASP A 1173 26.67 11.22 27.06
N LEU A 1174 25.44 11.68 26.80
CA LEU A 1174 25.04 12.25 25.51
C LEU A 1174 25.49 13.72 25.36
N GLU A 1175 25.52 14.50 26.43
CA GLU A 1175 25.98 15.89 26.44
C GLU A 1175 27.52 16.03 26.34
N ASP A 1176 28.27 15.18 27.04
CA ASP A 1176 29.75 15.20 27.05
C ASP A 1176 30.36 14.65 25.73
N GLY A 1177 29.54 14.01 24.90
CA GLY A 1177 29.92 13.33 23.66
C GLY A 1177 30.51 11.94 23.91
N PRO A 1178 30.38 10.98 22.96
CA PRO A 1178 30.95 9.65 23.12
C PRO A 1178 32.48 9.73 23.24
N ALA A 1179 33.03 9.09 24.28
CA ALA A 1179 34.46 9.07 24.61
C ALA A 1179 35.33 8.30 23.59
#